data_AF-C8WGC4-F1
#
_entry.id   AF-C8WGC4-F1
#
_cell.length_a   1.000
_cell.length_b   1.000
_cell.length_c   1.000
_cell.angle_alpha   90.00
_cell.angle_beta   90.00
_cell.angle_gamma   90.00
#
_symmetry.space_group_name_H-M   'P 1'
#
loop_
_entity.id
_entity.type
_entity.pdbx_description
1 polymer ?
#
loop_
_entity_poly.entity_id
_entity_poly.type
_entity_poly.pdbx_seq_one_letter_code
_entity_poly.pdbx_strand_id
1 'polypeptide(L)'
;MSDAIDEALEGENKGDVMDIVMAGNATEITGDDWMALKYCFKTGSDWSSLSGLDLSGMGRLKEVRGLDGGNDAFDRLTTLKLPDSLETVGAYTFFNCENLALSEIPAKVSSIGERAFSGCKNLERVSFPSGLKSVGKSAFEGCSNLKELLFGSDAPPKLGADAFKDVAVGGTVYCPDADAYETKFGADGPSGWTYASLYELQVEFNNGTAMQDAIDKALEGKDRGGAKDIVVTGDATAIAGNDWTALKDCYKDGSAWTSLSGLDLLKMDELGTVSGVDGGGAAFGRLAHVWLPDTMGSIGDYAFSGCTSLRLEYLPEGVTSVGAGAFQGCTSLALGSLVEGVRYVGESAFEGCTSLVLGRLPDSIEFIKKSAFSGCEKLDFSEIPANVLAIEPKAFSGCKNLERVSFPSGLKFVGESAFEGCSNLKELSFRSENPPKLDADAFEGVAQLGAVYCPDATAYETAFKDNGPSGWRYEPFYTLEVVFNGGDGSGTAMQAAIDAALADVGKGKIGAKDIVVTGAATEITKNDWGNLKRCYQRDSEWANLSGLDLSGMGELTAVGVDNPSIQDPYYNRLVDLKLPSGLETIDEYAFLNCDKLVLDELPSSLEAVGKNAFDGCSNLALDELPSGLTSIGAYAFNDCGNLALEELPAGVEDVPDCAFQGCISLALAKLPANLSSIGQGAFNGCKKLAISALPAKVSSVGSSAFSKCEGLKAMALPSALQSIYKYAFEGCTSLAELSFYGENPPTFGASAFEDVAVGGTVFCSNEAAYRTALQGTKLPADWAFDDLPACTLEVSFADGGDMRKAIDDALAASGKERYQVTDIRVIGDAKAIAGGNWDALKECYKDGGAWPILSSLDLSGMGGLKEVSGTDPGSDTFGELVSLALPDGLATVGPSAFQGCTSLTLGKLPDGVTAIGHHAFSGCVGLALTALPEKLGAIESGAFQGCSNLALDRLPDGIISVGERAFSDCVGLKEMSFPSDLKSVGASAFQGCSNLAALEFRGSAPSLGASVFLGVPAFGELYFPQGENYVQGDFGGDDLKGWGFYGMARRTLVDAVTGAKVSGVLSSNAGLLAQKGGLHQAGACKACDAMRKREAEGVTLAELCLSLSGGRLWGGVDVSIPVGADNDGRGVAVLHCAGDVLEEAAATVAGGYATGAFSGLSPFAVVASKPGPTPVPGPDPDPVPKPDPVPEPDPTPVPKPVPTSGSGSSAIAATGDGPGAAPWIALATVAALVAAGAAASRKRARR
;
A
#
# COMPACT_ATOMS: atom_id res chain seq x y z
N MET A 1 -7.98 -25.16 -24.19
CA MET A 1 -8.69 -23.87 -24.27
C MET A 1 -10.21 -24.03 -24.29
N SER A 2 -10.80 -24.81 -25.20
CA SER A 2 -12.28 -24.92 -25.33
C SER A 2 -12.98 -25.24 -24.00
N ASP A 3 -12.48 -26.23 -23.27
CA ASP A 3 -13.09 -26.67 -22.00
C ASP A 3 -13.16 -25.54 -20.96
N ALA A 4 -12.13 -24.69 -20.87
CA ALA A 4 -12.10 -23.54 -19.97
C ALA A 4 -13.06 -22.42 -20.40
N ILE A 5 -13.31 -22.28 -21.71
CA ILE A 5 -14.31 -21.34 -22.24
C ILE A 5 -15.72 -21.86 -21.95
N ASP A 6 -15.98 -23.16 -22.11
CA ASP A 6 -17.29 -23.75 -21.81
C ASP A 6 -17.55 -23.86 -20.29
N GLU A 7 -16.52 -24.01 -19.45
CA GLU A 7 -16.62 -23.93 -17.97
C GLU A 7 -16.94 -22.50 -17.49
N ALA A 8 -16.29 -21.48 -18.06
CA ALA A 8 -16.56 -20.07 -17.75
C ALA A 8 -17.97 -19.60 -18.14
N LEU A 9 -18.73 -20.41 -18.89
CA LEU A 9 -20.06 -20.10 -19.40
C LEU A 9 -21.22 -20.77 -18.63
N GLU A 10 -20.98 -21.43 -17.49
CA GLU A 10 -22.04 -22.14 -16.75
C GLU A 10 -23.18 -21.22 -16.27
N GLY A 11 -24.18 -21.04 -17.14
CA GLY A 11 -25.37 -20.20 -16.90
C GLY A 11 -25.52 -19.02 -17.87
N GLU A 12 -24.50 -18.69 -18.66
CA GLU A 12 -24.49 -17.50 -19.53
C GLU A 12 -24.84 -17.77 -21.00
N ASN A 13 -25.30 -16.72 -21.69
CA ASN A 13 -25.61 -16.75 -23.11
C ASN A 13 -24.41 -16.27 -23.93
N LYS A 14 -23.82 -17.15 -24.75
CA LYS A 14 -22.70 -16.83 -25.67
C LYS A 14 -22.95 -15.56 -26.51
N GLY A 15 -24.22 -15.28 -26.84
CA GLY A 15 -24.61 -14.11 -27.63
C GLY A 15 -24.39 -12.75 -26.94
N ASP A 16 -24.33 -12.72 -25.61
CA ASP A 16 -24.26 -11.48 -24.81
C ASP A 16 -22.83 -11.16 -24.31
N VAL A 17 -21.89 -12.10 -24.45
CA VAL A 17 -20.49 -11.91 -24.05
C VAL A 17 -19.78 -10.94 -25.00
N MET A 18 -19.20 -9.86 -24.44
CA MET A 18 -18.50 -8.79 -25.18
C MET A 18 -16.99 -9.03 -25.30
N ASP A 19 -16.38 -9.57 -24.25
CA ASP A 19 -14.93 -9.74 -24.10
C ASP A 19 -14.61 -11.13 -23.50
N ILE A 20 -13.49 -11.72 -23.90
CA ILE A 20 -12.90 -12.89 -23.21
C ILE A 20 -11.68 -12.41 -22.42
N VAL A 21 -11.71 -12.59 -21.10
CA VAL A 21 -10.58 -12.29 -20.20
C VAL A 21 -9.91 -13.59 -19.79
N MET A 22 -8.58 -13.69 -19.96
CA MET A 22 -7.80 -14.86 -19.58
C MET A 22 -6.82 -14.55 -18.45
N ALA A 23 -6.91 -15.36 -17.40
CA ALA A 23 -5.96 -15.38 -16.29
C ALA A 23 -5.39 -16.79 -16.13
N GLY A 24 -4.10 -16.90 -15.81
CA GLY A 24 -3.47 -18.22 -15.66
C GLY A 24 -1.95 -18.20 -15.68
N ASN A 25 -1.37 -19.39 -15.48
CA ASN A 25 0.08 -19.61 -15.39
C ASN A 25 0.72 -20.17 -16.67
N ALA A 26 -0.04 -20.32 -17.76
CA ALA A 26 0.45 -20.85 -19.03
C ALA A 26 1.57 -19.98 -19.61
N THR A 27 2.66 -20.62 -20.05
CA THR A 27 3.84 -19.94 -20.59
C THR A 27 3.80 -19.74 -22.10
N GLU A 28 2.93 -20.46 -22.80
CA GLU A 28 2.69 -20.33 -24.24
C GLU A 28 1.21 -20.58 -24.57
N ILE A 29 0.72 -20.00 -25.68
CA ILE A 29 -0.51 -20.46 -26.33
C ILE A 29 -0.15 -20.82 -27.77
N THR A 30 -0.40 -22.06 -28.16
CA THR A 30 0.00 -22.59 -29.47
C THR A 30 -1.13 -23.35 -30.15
N GLY A 31 -1.05 -23.45 -31.47
CA GLY A 31 -1.77 -24.48 -32.23
C GLY A 31 -3.30 -24.43 -32.12
N ASP A 32 -3.87 -25.56 -31.67
CA ASP A 32 -5.32 -25.78 -31.59
C ASP A 32 -6.01 -24.90 -30.54
N ASP A 33 -5.32 -24.53 -29.46
CA ASP A 33 -5.85 -23.61 -28.44
C ASP A 33 -6.12 -22.22 -29.01
N TRP A 34 -5.26 -21.77 -29.93
CA TRP A 34 -5.43 -20.51 -30.65
C TRP A 34 -6.56 -20.59 -31.69
N MET A 35 -6.82 -21.78 -32.25
CA MET A 35 -7.95 -22.01 -33.17
C MET A 35 -9.30 -22.03 -32.44
N ALA A 36 -9.37 -22.57 -31.22
CA ALA A 36 -10.56 -22.50 -30.37
C ALA A 36 -10.94 -21.04 -30.09
N LEU A 37 -9.96 -20.19 -29.77
CA LEU A 37 -10.16 -18.74 -29.66
C LEU A 37 -10.65 -18.12 -30.98
N LYS A 38 -9.96 -18.34 -32.10
CA LYS A 38 -10.39 -17.82 -33.43
C LYS A 38 -11.83 -18.21 -33.80
N TYR A 39 -12.27 -19.42 -33.45
CA TYR A 39 -13.64 -19.87 -33.70
C TYR A 39 -14.68 -19.03 -32.96
N CYS A 40 -14.40 -18.57 -31.74
CA CYS A 40 -15.32 -17.73 -30.98
C CYS A 40 -15.57 -16.39 -31.71
N PHE A 41 -14.51 -15.72 -32.17
CA PHE A 41 -14.59 -14.43 -32.89
C PHE A 41 -15.01 -14.53 -34.36
N LYS A 42 -15.39 -15.72 -34.87
CA LYS A 42 -15.74 -15.93 -36.28
C LYS A 42 -17.12 -15.36 -36.62
N THR A 43 -17.28 -14.83 -37.84
CA THR A 43 -18.56 -14.28 -38.31
C THR A 43 -19.61 -15.38 -38.40
N GLY A 44 -20.72 -15.22 -37.67
CA GLY A 44 -21.80 -16.22 -37.63
C GLY A 44 -21.59 -17.35 -36.62
N SER A 45 -20.63 -17.22 -35.70
CA SER A 45 -20.60 -18.02 -34.46
C SER A 45 -21.74 -17.62 -33.52
N ASP A 46 -22.00 -18.43 -32.49
CA ASP A 46 -22.98 -18.12 -31.43
C ASP A 46 -22.59 -16.92 -30.56
N TRP A 47 -21.35 -16.43 -30.68
CA TRP A 47 -20.77 -15.36 -29.87
C TRP A 47 -21.11 -13.98 -30.42
N SER A 48 -22.39 -13.70 -30.67
CA SER A 48 -22.85 -12.59 -31.52
C SER A 48 -22.41 -11.17 -31.08
N SER A 49 -21.95 -10.98 -29.84
CA SER A 49 -21.47 -9.67 -29.35
C SER A 49 -19.96 -9.60 -29.07
N LEU A 50 -19.25 -10.74 -29.10
CA LEU A 50 -17.83 -10.83 -28.78
C LEU A 50 -16.94 -10.02 -29.73
N SER A 51 -16.11 -9.15 -29.16
CA SER A 51 -15.18 -8.27 -29.90
C SER A 51 -13.83 -8.03 -29.23
N GLY A 52 -13.67 -8.30 -27.93
CA GLY A 52 -12.38 -8.14 -27.24
C GLY A 52 -11.76 -9.41 -26.68
N LEU A 53 -10.42 -9.41 -26.62
CA LEU A 53 -9.60 -10.44 -25.98
C LEU A 53 -8.59 -9.78 -25.03
N ASP A 54 -8.65 -10.14 -23.75
CA ASP A 54 -7.75 -9.63 -22.72
C ASP A 54 -6.89 -10.76 -22.16
N LEU A 55 -5.59 -10.76 -22.50
CA LEU A 55 -4.61 -11.72 -22.01
C LEU A 55 -3.74 -11.15 -20.87
N SER A 56 -4.07 -9.96 -20.32
CA SER A 56 -3.24 -9.29 -19.30
C SER A 56 -3.09 -10.09 -18.01
N GLY A 57 -4.10 -10.87 -17.62
CA GLY A 57 -4.07 -11.77 -16.46
C GLY A 57 -3.12 -12.97 -16.60
N MET A 58 -2.47 -13.16 -17.76
CA MET A 58 -1.56 -14.28 -18.01
C MET A 58 -0.10 -13.92 -17.70
N GLY A 59 0.21 -13.55 -16.45
CA GLY A 59 1.51 -13.01 -16.00
C GLY A 59 2.76 -13.90 -16.19
N ARG A 60 2.62 -15.12 -16.73
CA ARG A 60 3.74 -16.01 -17.13
C ARG A 60 3.82 -16.29 -18.64
N LEU A 61 2.87 -15.80 -19.44
CA LEU A 61 2.80 -16.04 -20.89
C LEU A 61 3.96 -15.36 -21.62
N LYS A 62 4.81 -16.16 -22.28
CA LYS A 62 6.00 -15.72 -23.03
C LYS A 62 5.79 -15.74 -24.55
N GLU A 63 5.01 -16.68 -25.09
CA GLU A 63 4.79 -16.80 -26.54
C GLU A 63 3.31 -17.03 -26.92
N VAL A 64 2.85 -16.38 -27.99
CA VAL A 64 1.55 -16.63 -28.63
C VAL A 64 1.74 -16.97 -30.11
N ARG A 65 1.38 -18.20 -30.54
CA ARG A 65 1.71 -18.71 -31.88
C ARG A 65 0.52 -19.38 -32.59
N GLY A 66 0.28 -18.98 -33.85
CA GLY A 66 -0.75 -19.56 -34.70
C GLY A 66 -0.33 -20.82 -35.50
N LEU A 67 -1.35 -21.44 -36.13
CA LEU A 67 -1.32 -22.38 -37.25
C LEU A 67 -0.36 -22.00 -38.40
N ASP A 68 0.79 -22.68 -38.58
CA ASP A 68 1.62 -22.55 -39.77
C ASP A 68 0.78 -22.81 -41.05
N GLY A 69 0.48 -21.75 -41.82
CA GLY A 69 -0.32 -21.84 -43.05
C GLY A 69 -1.85 -21.83 -42.88
N GLY A 70 -2.36 -21.55 -41.68
CA GLY A 70 -3.80 -21.39 -41.44
C GLY A 70 -4.34 -20.05 -41.93
N ASN A 71 -5.37 -20.08 -42.79
CA ASN A 71 -6.04 -18.88 -43.32
C ASN A 71 -7.16 -18.32 -42.43
N ASP A 72 -7.50 -18.98 -41.32
CA ASP A 72 -8.55 -18.52 -40.41
C ASP A 72 -8.09 -17.31 -39.57
N ALA A 73 -8.93 -16.26 -39.57
CA ALA A 73 -8.71 -15.00 -38.89
C ALA A 73 -9.57 -14.88 -37.62
N PHE A 74 -9.26 -13.88 -36.79
CA PHE A 74 -10.25 -13.32 -35.86
C PHE A 74 -11.10 -12.30 -36.63
N ASP A 75 -12.23 -12.73 -37.20
CA ASP A 75 -13.08 -11.85 -38.03
C ASP A 75 -13.56 -10.59 -37.28
N ARG A 76 -13.78 -10.71 -35.97
CA ARG A 76 -14.47 -9.70 -35.14
C ARG A 76 -13.65 -9.10 -34.00
N LEU A 77 -12.41 -9.54 -33.81
CA LEU A 77 -11.54 -9.00 -32.76
C LEU A 77 -11.20 -7.54 -33.11
N THR A 78 -11.65 -6.61 -32.27
CA THR A 78 -11.34 -5.18 -32.37
C THR A 78 -10.36 -4.74 -31.29
N THR A 79 -10.51 -5.26 -30.07
CA THR A 79 -9.72 -4.87 -28.89
C THR A 79 -8.88 -6.04 -28.40
N LEU A 80 -7.59 -5.81 -28.18
CA LEU A 80 -6.65 -6.83 -27.73
C LEU A 80 -5.75 -6.23 -26.63
N LYS A 81 -5.70 -6.87 -25.46
CA LYS A 81 -4.66 -6.61 -24.46
C LYS A 81 -3.70 -7.80 -24.40
N LEU A 82 -2.40 -7.53 -24.41
CA LEU A 82 -1.32 -8.50 -24.30
C LEU A 82 -0.59 -8.28 -22.96
N PRO A 83 -0.09 -9.34 -22.28
CA PRO A 83 0.55 -9.18 -20.97
C PRO A 83 2.00 -8.71 -21.08
N ASP A 84 2.49 -8.01 -20.04
CA ASP A 84 3.87 -7.52 -19.93
C ASP A 84 4.93 -8.63 -19.78
N SER A 85 4.50 -9.87 -19.59
CA SER A 85 5.33 -11.07 -19.60
C SER A 85 5.70 -11.54 -21.02
N LEU A 86 5.02 -11.06 -22.06
CA LEU A 86 5.15 -11.59 -23.41
C LEU A 86 6.52 -11.28 -24.03
N GLU A 87 7.23 -12.33 -24.46
CA GLU A 87 8.58 -12.26 -25.04
C GLU A 87 8.60 -12.45 -26.56
N THR A 88 7.57 -13.08 -27.14
CA THR A 88 7.47 -13.37 -28.59
C THR A 88 6.02 -13.37 -29.08
N VAL A 89 5.76 -12.68 -30.19
CA VAL A 89 4.55 -12.87 -31.01
C VAL A 89 4.92 -13.82 -32.15
N GLY A 90 4.42 -15.05 -32.10
CA GLY A 90 4.73 -16.11 -33.05
C GLY A 90 4.20 -15.89 -34.47
N ALA A 91 4.49 -16.84 -35.35
CA ALA A 91 4.04 -16.80 -36.74
C ALA A 91 2.51 -17.00 -36.85
N TYR A 92 1.89 -16.37 -37.86
CA TYR A 92 0.45 -16.49 -38.20
C TYR A 92 -0.58 -16.16 -37.09
N THR A 93 -0.14 -15.60 -35.96
CA THR A 93 -0.97 -15.40 -34.77
C THR A 93 -2.21 -14.55 -35.04
N PHE A 94 -2.05 -13.34 -35.59
CA PHE A 94 -3.15 -12.42 -35.94
C PHE A 94 -3.36 -12.28 -37.45
N PHE A 95 -3.02 -13.32 -38.23
CA PHE A 95 -3.22 -13.31 -39.69
C PHE A 95 -4.68 -12.98 -40.10
N ASN A 96 -4.84 -12.07 -41.06
CA ASN A 96 -6.09 -11.55 -41.61
C ASN A 96 -7.11 -10.98 -40.60
N CYS A 97 -6.68 -10.53 -39.41
CA CYS A 97 -7.58 -9.91 -38.43
C CYS A 97 -7.90 -8.47 -38.86
N GLU A 98 -8.76 -8.30 -39.88
CA GLU A 98 -8.99 -7.02 -40.55
C GLU A 98 -9.48 -5.91 -39.60
N ASN A 99 -10.25 -6.30 -38.59
CA ASN A 99 -10.87 -5.39 -37.61
C ASN A 99 -9.97 -5.01 -36.42
N LEU A 100 -8.82 -5.69 -36.24
CA LEU A 100 -7.96 -5.51 -35.07
C LEU A 100 -7.36 -4.10 -35.03
N ALA A 101 -7.62 -3.38 -33.92
CA ALA A 101 -6.93 -2.17 -33.55
C ALA A 101 -5.93 -2.47 -32.42
N LEU A 102 -4.64 -2.33 -32.71
CA LEU A 102 -3.56 -2.51 -31.74
C LEU A 102 -2.50 -1.42 -31.98
N SER A 103 -2.32 -0.54 -31.00
CA SER A 103 -1.37 0.58 -31.09
C SER A 103 0.03 0.25 -30.57
N GLU A 104 0.17 -0.75 -29.69
CA GLU A 104 1.41 -1.01 -28.95
C GLU A 104 1.70 -2.51 -28.80
N ILE A 105 2.98 -2.87 -28.80
CA ILE A 105 3.48 -4.22 -28.56
C ILE A 105 4.18 -4.24 -27.17
N PRO A 106 3.92 -5.23 -26.29
CA PRO A 106 4.42 -5.21 -24.91
C PRO A 106 5.94 -5.09 -24.76
N ALA A 107 6.37 -4.46 -23.67
CA ALA A 107 7.75 -4.05 -23.41
C ALA A 107 8.81 -5.17 -23.53
N LYS A 108 8.46 -6.42 -23.22
CA LYS A 108 9.39 -7.56 -23.25
C LYS A 108 9.45 -8.30 -24.59
N VAL A 109 8.61 -7.94 -25.58
CA VAL A 109 8.57 -8.65 -26.87
C VAL A 109 9.87 -8.42 -27.63
N SER A 110 10.65 -9.49 -27.77
CA SER A 110 11.95 -9.47 -28.45
C SER A 110 11.89 -9.96 -29.90
N SER A 111 10.81 -10.63 -30.31
CA SER A 111 10.63 -11.07 -31.71
C SER A 111 9.16 -11.14 -32.16
N ILE A 112 8.94 -10.85 -33.45
CA ILE A 112 7.65 -10.98 -34.15
C ILE A 112 7.83 -11.94 -35.33
N GLY A 113 6.95 -12.94 -35.46
CA GLY A 113 7.05 -14.04 -36.43
C GLY A 113 6.62 -13.72 -37.86
N GLU A 114 6.78 -14.71 -38.76
CA GLU A 114 6.30 -14.61 -40.15
C GLU A 114 4.78 -14.45 -40.21
N ARG A 115 4.30 -13.48 -41.01
CA ARG A 115 2.87 -13.13 -41.18
C ARG A 115 2.07 -12.92 -39.88
N ALA A 116 2.73 -12.56 -38.78
CA ALA A 116 2.10 -12.40 -37.47
C ALA A 116 0.88 -11.47 -37.46
N PHE A 117 0.90 -10.38 -38.25
CA PHE A 117 -0.15 -9.37 -38.39
C PHE A 117 -0.53 -9.11 -39.87
N SER A 118 -0.16 -10.00 -40.80
CA SER A 118 -0.43 -9.78 -42.23
C SER A 118 -1.93 -9.75 -42.48
N GLY A 119 -2.41 -8.73 -43.20
CA GLY A 119 -3.84 -8.50 -43.47
C GLY A 119 -4.62 -7.75 -42.36
N CYS A 120 -3.97 -7.28 -41.29
CA CYS A 120 -4.62 -6.46 -40.26
C CYS A 120 -4.85 -5.02 -40.73
N LYS A 121 -5.93 -4.81 -41.50
CA LYS A 121 -6.22 -3.53 -42.18
C LYS A 121 -6.49 -2.35 -41.24
N ASN A 122 -7.06 -2.56 -40.05
CA ASN A 122 -7.36 -1.47 -39.11
C ASN A 122 -6.16 -1.00 -38.26
N LEU A 123 -4.97 -1.58 -38.40
CA LEU A 123 -3.76 -1.03 -37.79
C LEU A 123 -3.38 0.27 -38.49
N GLU A 124 -3.48 1.41 -37.80
CA GLU A 124 -3.07 2.72 -38.33
C GLU A 124 -1.68 3.16 -37.82
N ARG A 125 -1.38 2.85 -36.56
CA ARG A 125 -0.11 3.13 -35.86
C ARG A 125 0.29 1.87 -35.09
N VAL A 126 1.57 1.50 -35.09
CA VAL A 126 2.12 0.45 -34.21
C VAL A 126 3.42 0.91 -33.55
N SER A 127 3.48 0.83 -32.22
CA SER A 127 4.65 1.07 -31.39
C SER A 127 5.35 -0.23 -31.00
N PHE A 128 6.67 -0.27 -31.14
CA PHE A 128 7.52 -1.42 -30.89
C PHE A 128 8.46 -1.18 -29.69
N PRO A 129 8.65 -2.19 -28.82
CA PRO A 129 9.51 -2.06 -27.64
C PRO A 129 10.98 -1.89 -28.02
N SER A 130 11.73 -1.18 -27.17
CA SER A 130 13.17 -0.93 -27.34
C SER A 130 14.02 -2.22 -27.37
N GLY A 131 13.50 -3.32 -26.81
CA GLY A 131 14.12 -4.65 -26.81
C GLY A 131 13.88 -5.50 -28.06
N LEU A 132 13.13 -5.01 -29.07
CA LEU A 132 12.78 -5.78 -30.27
C LEU A 132 14.02 -6.09 -31.14
N LYS A 133 14.30 -7.38 -31.35
CA LYS A 133 15.49 -7.85 -32.10
C LYS A 133 15.18 -8.15 -33.57
N SER A 134 13.97 -8.61 -33.89
CA SER A 134 13.59 -9.01 -35.26
C SER A 134 12.09 -8.99 -35.54
N VAL A 135 11.75 -8.63 -36.78
CA VAL A 135 10.42 -8.71 -37.37
C VAL A 135 10.47 -9.72 -38.53
N GLY A 136 9.57 -10.70 -38.52
CA GLY A 136 9.56 -11.81 -39.48
C GLY A 136 9.20 -11.42 -40.91
N LYS A 137 9.37 -12.38 -41.82
CA LYS A 137 8.99 -12.25 -43.23
C LYS A 137 7.50 -11.93 -43.35
N SER A 138 7.12 -10.98 -44.23
CA SER A 138 5.71 -10.60 -44.45
C SER A 138 4.93 -10.26 -43.16
N ALA A 139 5.58 -9.89 -42.05
CA ALA A 139 4.92 -9.80 -40.74
C ALA A 139 3.71 -8.85 -40.70
N PHE A 140 3.78 -7.74 -41.44
CA PHE A 140 2.72 -6.73 -41.59
C PHE A 140 2.32 -6.58 -43.08
N GLU A 141 2.48 -7.63 -43.88
CA GLU A 141 2.11 -7.58 -45.31
C GLU A 141 0.61 -7.34 -45.49
N GLY A 142 0.23 -6.27 -46.20
CA GLY A 142 -1.17 -5.92 -46.48
C GLY A 142 -1.90 -5.14 -45.38
N CYS A 143 -1.20 -4.58 -44.38
CA CYS A 143 -1.79 -3.67 -43.39
C CYS A 143 -2.04 -2.28 -44.02
N SER A 144 -3.10 -2.18 -44.84
CA SER A 144 -3.27 -1.09 -45.82
C SER A 144 -3.54 0.30 -45.24
N ASN A 145 -4.00 0.42 -43.98
CA ASN A 145 -4.18 1.72 -43.31
C ASN A 145 -3.01 2.09 -42.38
N LEU A 146 -1.99 1.24 -42.27
CA LEU A 146 -0.83 1.46 -41.41
C LEU A 146 -0.01 2.62 -41.98
N LYS A 147 0.03 3.74 -41.25
CA LYS A 147 0.69 5.00 -41.63
C LYS A 147 1.91 5.30 -40.75
N GLU A 148 2.00 4.71 -39.57
CA GLU A 148 3.00 5.08 -38.57
C GLU A 148 3.59 3.86 -37.85
N LEU A 149 4.93 3.81 -37.75
CA LEU A 149 5.68 2.78 -37.03
C LEU A 149 6.62 3.47 -36.05
N LEU A 150 6.52 3.19 -34.76
CA LEU A 150 7.37 3.79 -33.72
C LEU A 150 8.33 2.74 -33.17
N PHE A 151 9.62 3.04 -33.14
CA PHE A 151 10.65 2.17 -32.55
C PHE A 151 11.39 2.93 -31.45
N GLY A 152 11.50 2.33 -30.26
CA GLY A 152 12.22 2.93 -29.12
C GLY A 152 13.69 2.53 -28.96
N SER A 153 14.34 1.95 -29.98
CA SER A 153 15.70 1.37 -29.87
C SER A 153 16.71 2.11 -30.73
N ASP A 154 17.90 2.41 -30.21
CA ASP A 154 18.99 2.99 -31.01
C ASP A 154 19.47 2.05 -32.13
N ALA A 155 19.22 0.75 -32.00
CA ALA A 155 19.59 -0.28 -32.96
C ALA A 155 18.36 -0.80 -33.72
N PRO A 156 18.23 -0.58 -35.05
CA PRO A 156 17.09 -1.08 -35.81
C PRO A 156 16.96 -2.61 -35.72
N PRO A 157 15.75 -3.18 -35.58
CA PRO A 157 15.56 -4.63 -35.60
C PRO A 157 15.95 -5.22 -36.96
N LYS A 158 16.19 -6.55 -37.01
CA LYS A 158 16.34 -7.26 -38.28
C LYS A 158 14.98 -7.48 -38.92
N LEU A 159 14.78 -6.98 -40.14
CA LEU A 159 13.57 -7.27 -40.92
C LEU A 159 13.76 -8.54 -41.75
N GLY A 160 12.71 -9.36 -41.85
CA GLY A 160 12.56 -10.37 -42.89
C GLY A 160 12.08 -9.74 -44.20
N ALA A 161 12.28 -10.45 -45.31
CA ALA A 161 11.83 -9.99 -46.62
C ALA A 161 10.32 -9.66 -46.61
N ASP A 162 9.93 -8.63 -47.35
CA ASP A 162 8.54 -8.17 -47.49
C ASP A 162 7.83 -7.80 -46.16
N ALA A 163 8.56 -7.58 -45.05
CA ALA A 163 7.98 -7.40 -43.71
C ALA A 163 6.88 -6.33 -43.64
N PHE A 164 7.02 -5.23 -44.39
CA PHE A 164 6.05 -4.13 -44.50
C PHE A 164 5.60 -3.91 -45.95
N LYS A 165 5.41 -4.98 -46.72
CA LYS A 165 4.89 -4.91 -48.09
C LYS A 165 3.39 -4.57 -48.11
N ASP A 166 2.95 -3.80 -49.10
CA ASP A 166 1.54 -3.40 -49.30
C ASP A 166 0.88 -2.68 -48.10
N VAL A 167 1.67 -1.95 -47.29
CA VAL A 167 1.20 -0.97 -46.29
C VAL A 167 0.79 0.36 -46.95
N ALA A 168 0.28 1.33 -46.18
CA ALA A 168 -0.17 2.62 -46.74
C ALA A 168 0.97 3.38 -47.45
N VAL A 169 0.62 4.23 -48.42
CA VAL A 169 1.60 5.07 -49.13
C VAL A 169 1.80 6.39 -48.38
N GLY A 170 3.06 6.77 -48.16
CA GLY A 170 3.42 8.04 -47.51
C GLY A 170 3.27 8.05 -45.99
N GLY A 171 3.50 6.91 -45.34
CA GLY A 171 3.63 6.82 -43.88
C GLY A 171 5.01 7.25 -43.37
N THR A 172 5.18 7.23 -42.05
CA THR A 172 6.42 7.60 -41.37
C THR A 172 6.90 6.53 -40.39
N VAL A 173 8.18 6.19 -40.46
CA VAL A 173 8.90 5.43 -39.44
C VAL A 173 9.54 6.43 -38.47
N TYR A 174 9.14 6.36 -37.20
CA TYR A 174 9.73 7.15 -36.14
C TYR A 174 10.65 6.27 -35.28
N CYS A 175 11.89 6.70 -35.05
CA CYS A 175 12.95 5.91 -34.41
C CYS A 175 14.04 6.83 -33.82
N PRO A 176 14.96 6.44 -32.92
CA PRO A 176 15.90 7.41 -32.34
C PRO A 176 16.85 8.02 -33.39
N ASP A 177 17.31 7.21 -34.34
CA ASP A 177 18.23 7.60 -35.44
C ASP A 177 17.59 7.28 -36.80
N ALA A 178 17.05 8.30 -37.47
CA ALA A 178 16.40 8.16 -38.77
C ALA A 178 17.36 7.62 -39.86
N ASP A 179 18.60 8.13 -39.91
CA ASP A 179 19.60 7.75 -40.91
C ASP A 179 20.02 6.29 -40.75
N ALA A 180 20.19 5.82 -39.51
CA ALA A 180 20.54 4.43 -39.21
C ALA A 180 19.40 3.45 -39.53
N TYR A 181 18.15 3.84 -39.28
CA TYR A 181 16.97 3.04 -39.63
C TYR A 181 16.75 2.97 -41.14
N GLU A 182 16.79 4.10 -41.86
CA GLU A 182 16.67 4.13 -43.33
C GLU A 182 17.76 3.28 -43.98
N THR A 183 19.02 3.45 -43.55
CA THR A 183 20.17 2.70 -44.07
C THR A 183 20.05 1.19 -43.82
N LYS A 184 19.50 0.78 -42.69
CA LYS A 184 19.45 -0.64 -42.28
C LYS A 184 18.19 -1.37 -42.75
N PHE A 185 17.06 -0.69 -42.91
CA PHE A 185 15.84 -1.26 -43.47
C PHE A 185 15.90 -1.33 -45.00
N GLY A 186 16.43 -0.29 -45.66
CA GLY A 186 16.65 -0.28 -47.11
C GLY A 186 15.41 -0.69 -47.91
N ALA A 187 15.54 -1.72 -48.75
CA ALA A 187 14.45 -2.23 -49.58
C ALA A 187 13.46 -3.17 -48.86
N ASP A 188 13.80 -3.66 -47.66
CA ASP A 188 12.94 -4.53 -46.84
C ASP A 188 12.05 -3.74 -45.87
N GLY A 189 12.28 -2.43 -45.75
CA GLY A 189 11.41 -1.48 -45.03
C GLY A 189 10.14 -1.10 -45.78
N PRO A 190 9.25 -0.31 -45.16
CA PRO A 190 8.02 0.16 -45.79
C PRO A 190 8.35 1.10 -46.97
N SER A 191 7.92 0.74 -48.18
CA SER A 191 8.36 1.42 -49.40
C SER A 191 7.74 2.82 -49.55
N GLY A 192 8.59 3.83 -49.76
CA GLY A 192 8.15 5.22 -49.97
C GLY A 192 7.69 5.94 -48.69
N TRP A 193 8.09 5.45 -47.52
CA TRP A 193 7.88 6.10 -46.22
C TRP A 193 9.03 7.05 -45.89
N THR A 194 8.75 8.05 -45.06
CA THR A 194 9.76 8.92 -44.45
C THR A 194 10.30 8.33 -43.15
N TYR A 195 11.56 8.60 -42.82
CA TYR A 195 12.16 8.27 -41.52
C TYR A 195 12.34 9.56 -40.72
N ALA A 196 11.97 9.56 -39.44
CA ALA A 196 12.02 10.72 -38.56
C ALA A 196 12.53 10.33 -37.16
N SER A 197 13.33 11.19 -36.54
CA SER A 197 13.87 10.88 -35.21
C SER A 197 12.81 11.06 -34.11
N LEU A 198 12.55 10.05 -33.28
CA LEU A 198 11.74 10.16 -32.07
C LEU A 198 12.52 10.87 -30.97
N TYR A 199 11.87 11.82 -30.30
CA TYR A 199 12.43 12.49 -29.12
C TYR A 199 11.33 13.02 -28.20
N GLU A 200 11.71 13.32 -26.96
CA GLU A 200 10.89 14.12 -26.03
C GLU A 200 11.17 15.60 -26.26
N LEU A 201 10.12 16.38 -26.53
CA LEU A 201 10.26 17.83 -26.65
C LEU A 201 10.33 18.44 -25.25
N GLN A 202 11.54 18.67 -24.76
CA GLN A 202 11.79 19.41 -23.53
C GLN A 202 11.49 20.90 -23.75
N VAL A 203 10.39 21.40 -23.18
CA VAL A 203 9.92 22.78 -23.29
C VAL A 203 10.16 23.51 -21.97
N GLU A 204 11.07 24.47 -21.98
CA GLU A 204 11.35 25.35 -20.84
C GLU A 204 10.36 26.53 -20.86
N PHE A 205 9.39 26.52 -19.95
CA PHE A 205 8.32 27.52 -19.83
C PHE A 205 8.37 28.24 -18.48
N ASN A 206 8.78 29.52 -18.52
CA ASN A 206 8.94 30.37 -17.34
C ASN A 206 7.99 31.58 -17.41
N ASN A 207 7.69 32.19 -16.26
CA ASN A 207 6.76 33.31 -16.16
C ASN A 207 7.12 34.47 -17.11
N GLY A 208 6.18 34.82 -18.00
CA GLY A 208 6.35 35.88 -18.98
C GLY A 208 6.95 35.47 -20.33
N THR A 209 7.28 34.19 -20.53
CA THR A 209 7.39 33.60 -21.87
C THR A 209 6.02 33.15 -22.36
N ALA A 210 5.77 33.23 -23.68
CA ALA A 210 4.58 32.62 -24.27
C ALA A 210 4.87 31.15 -24.59
N MET A 211 3.93 30.25 -24.31
CA MET A 211 4.12 28.81 -24.49
C MET A 211 4.43 28.45 -25.95
N GLN A 212 3.82 29.16 -26.91
CA GLN A 212 4.12 28.98 -28.34
C GLN A 212 5.60 29.30 -28.66
N ASP A 213 6.17 30.37 -28.10
CA ASP A 213 7.57 30.74 -28.30
C ASP A 213 8.51 29.71 -27.63
N ALA A 214 8.12 29.17 -26.47
CA ALA A 214 8.86 28.13 -25.77
C ALA A 214 8.87 26.80 -26.57
N ILE A 215 7.73 26.41 -27.14
CA ILE A 215 7.59 25.24 -28.03
C ILE A 215 8.44 25.43 -29.31
N ASP A 216 8.35 26.58 -29.97
CA ASP A 216 9.09 26.83 -31.20
C ASP A 216 10.61 26.91 -30.96
N LYS A 217 11.06 27.42 -29.80
CA LYS A 217 12.47 27.37 -29.35
C LYS A 217 12.93 25.92 -29.09
N ALA A 218 12.13 25.11 -28.38
CA ALA A 218 12.46 23.72 -28.08
C ALA A 218 12.58 22.82 -29.33
N LEU A 219 11.88 23.24 -30.39
CA LEU A 219 11.81 22.62 -31.71
C LEU A 219 12.95 23.05 -32.65
N GLU A 220 13.78 24.05 -32.30
CA GLU A 220 14.87 24.51 -33.18
C GLU A 220 15.78 23.36 -33.63
N GLY A 221 15.81 23.10 -34.95
CA GLY A 221 16.60 22.03 -35.56
C GLY A 221 15.99 20.62 -35.47
N LYS A 222 14.73 20.47 -35.03
CA LYS A 222 14.01 19.19 -34.91
C LYS A 222 12.71 19.19 -35.72
N ASP A 223 12.22 18.01 -36.08
CA ASP A 223 10.94 17.85 -36.82
C ASP A 223 9.75 17.59 -35.88
N ARG A 224 8.62 18.27 -36.12
CA ARG A 224 7.40 18.17 -35.29
C ARG A 224 6.79 16.77 -35.26
N GLY A 225 6.94 15.98 -36.33
CA GLY A 225 6.41 14.62 -36.38
C GLY A 225 7.14 13.68 -35.43
N GLY A 226 8.39 13.97 -35.10
CA GLY A 226 9.24 13.16 -34.21
C GLY A 226 8.99 13.33 -32.71
N ALA A 227 8.24 14.35 -32.26
CA ALA A 227 7.97 14.49 -30.83
C ALA A 227 6.91 13.47 -30.36
N LYS A 228 7.29 12.53 -29.49
CA LYS A 228 6.34 11.57 -28.87
C LYS A 228 5.55 12.17 -27.70
N ASP A 229 6.23 12.99 -26.91
CA ASP A 229 5.74 13.62 -25.69
C ASP A 229 6.31 15.04 -25.59
N ILE A 230 5.53 15.94 -24.99
CA ILE A 230 6.03 17.24 -24.51
C ILE A 230 6.30 17.11 -23.02
N VAL A 231 7.52 17.45 -22.61
CA VAL A 231 7.94 17.52 -21.21
C VAL A 231 8.15 18.98 -20.88
N VAL A 232 7.30 19.56 -20.02
CA VAL A 232 7.41 20.97 -19.64
C VAL A 232 8.20 21.10 -18.34
N THR A 233 9.15 22.03 -18.31
CA THR A 233 9.94 22.40 -17.14
C THR A 233 9.90 23.91 -16.94
N GLY A 234 10.06 24.40 -15.71
CA GLY A 234 10.19 25.83 -15.44
C GLY A 234 9.43 26.32 -14.20
N ASP A 235 9.43 27.64 -14.02
CA ASP A 235 8.91 28.33 -12.82
C ASP A 235 7.46 28.82 -12.92
N ALA A 236 6.75 28.50 -14.01
CA ALA A 236 5.39 28.98 -14.22
C ALA A 236 4.38 28.32 -13.25
N THR A 237 3.72 29.14 -12.44
CA THR A 237 2.77 28.68 -11.41
C THR A 237 1.39 28.30 -11.96
N ALA A 238 1.10 28.67 -13.20
CA ALA A 238 -0.10 28.25 -13.93
C ALA A 238 0.17 28.18 -15.44
N ILE A 239 -0.51 27.25 -16.13
CA ILE A 239 -0.62 27.27 -17.60
C ILE A 239 -2.09 27.46 -17.96
N ALA A 240 -2.40 28.62 -18.54
CA ALA A 240 -3.78 29.09 -18.69
C ALA A 240 -4.04 29.70 -20.06
N GLY A 241 -5.31 29.69 -20.49
CA GLY A 241 -5.76 30.48 -21.63
C GLY A 241 -5.02 30.17 -22.93
N ASN A 242 -4.39 31.19 -23.53
CA ASN A 242 -3.65 31.04 -24.79
C ASN A 242 -2.46 30.08 -24.68
N ASP A 243 -1.81 29.99 -23.51
CA ASP A 243 -0.65 29.13 -23.31
C ASP A 243 -1.06 27.65 -23.27
N TRP A 244 -2.15 27.34 -22.58
CA TRP A 244 -2.77 26.01 -22.64
C TRP A 244 -3.36 25.70 -24.02
N THR A 245 -3.83 26.72 -24.74
CA THR A 245 -4.31 26.58 -26.13
C THR A 245 -3.16 26.23 -27.09
N ALA A 246 -1.96 26.77 -26.89
CA ALA A 246 -0.77 26.41 -27.69
C ALA A 246 -0.41 24.93 -27.52
N LEU A 247 -0.51 24.40 -26.29
CA LEU A 247 -0.40 22.95 -26.04
C LEU A 247 -1.53 22.19 -26.74
N LYS A 248 -2.81 22.55 -26.56
CA LYS A 248 -3.96 21.91 -27.26
C LYS A 248 -3.77 21.87 -28.78
N ASP A 249 -3.25 22.94 -29.38
CA ASP A 249 -2.98 23.04 -30.81
C ASP A 249 -1.87 22.08 -31.30
N CYS A 250 -1.04 21.55 -30.40
CA CYS A 250 -0.12 20.46 -30.72
C CYS A 250 -0.85 19.12 -30.85
N TYR A 251 -1.71 18.75 -29.90
CA TYR A 251 -2.39 17.44 -29.84
C TYR A 251 -3.69 17.35 -30.66
N LYS A 252 -4.09 18.41 -31.38
CA LYS A 252 -5.30 18.37 -32.23
C LYS A 252 -5.15 17.43 -33.43
N ASP A 253 -6.26 16.88 -33.90
CA ASP A 253 -6.25 16.05 -35.10
C ASP A 253 -5.89 16.82 -36.36
N GLY A 254 -5.08 16.18 -37.21
CA GLY A 254 -4.52 16.80 -38.40
C GLY A 254 -3.41 17.83 -38.13
N SER A 255 -2.91 17.95 -36.89
CA SER A 255 -1.69 18.73 -36.61
C SER A 255 -0.45 18.06 -37.25
N ALA A 256 0.62 18.85 -37.37
CA ALA A 256 1.94 18.36 -37.78
C ALA A 256 2.66 17.53 -36.68
N TRP A 257 2.10 17.47 -35.48
CA TRP A 257 2.60 16.65 -34.37
C TRP A 257 1.94 15.28 -34.46
N THR A 258 2.37 14.52 -35.47
CA THR A 258 1.80 13.23 -35.80
C THR A 258 1.96 12.23 -34.66
N SER A 259 3.17 12.03 -34.12
CA SER A 259 3.46 11.05 -33.07
C SER A 259 3.01 11.42 -31.65
N LEU A 260 2.58 12.67 -31.41
CA LEU A 260 2.45 13.24 -30.07
C LEU A 260 1.21 12.70 -29.31
N SER A 261 1.41 12.13 -28.11
CA SER A 261 0.33 11.52 -27.31
C SER A 261 0.39 11.74 -25.79
N GLY A 262 1.57 12.00 -25.20
CA GLY A 262 1.72 12.29 -23.77
C GLY A 262 2.11 13.73 -23.46
N LEU A 263 1.72 14.21 -22.27
CA LEU A 263 2.10 15.52 -21.72
C LEU A 263 2.61 15.35 -20.27
N ASP A 264 3.90 15.61 -20.04
CA ASP A 264 4.53 15.55 -18.72
C ASP A 264 4.72 16.96 -18.14
N LEU A 265 4.07 17.22 -17.01
CA LEU A 265 4.17 18.45 -16.22
C LEU A 265 4.80 18.21 -14.83
N LEU A 266 5.29 17.00 -14.52
CA LEU A 266 5.79 16.63 -13.18
C LEU A 266 6.98 17.48 -12.74
N LYS A 267 7.77 17.98 -13.70
CA LYS A 267 8.99 18.79 -13.48
C LYS A 267 8.69 20.29 -13.34
N MET A 268 7.42 20.66 -13.16
CA MET A 268 7.00 22.01 -12.84
C MET A 268 6.61 22.07 -11.35
N ASP A 269 7.62 22.07 -10.48
CA ASP A 269 7.44 21.95 -9.02
C ASP A 269 6.52 23.04 -8.42
N GLU A 270 6.33 24.18 -9.09
CA GLU A 270 5.48 25.30 -8.64
C GLU A 270 4.10 25.36 -9.36
N LEU A 271 3.77 24.41 -10.24
CA LEU A 271 2.54 24.43 -11.05
C LEU A 271 1.28 24.14 -10.21
N GLY A 272 0.61 25.19 -9.77
CA GLY A 272 -0.62 25.10 -8.98
C GLY A 272 -1.90 24.89 -9.80
N THR A 273 -1.95 25.23 -11.10
CA THR A 273 -3.20 25.16 -11.90
C THR A 273 -2.97 25.06 -13.41
N VAL A 274 -3.77 24.23 -14.09
CA VAL A 274 -3.94 24.22 -15.56
C VAL A 274 -5.36 24.60 -15.94
N SER A 275 -5.57 25.41 -16.99
CA SER A 275 -6.92 25.85 -17.41
C SER A 275 -7.02 26.16 -18.91
N GLY A 276 -8.18 25.84 -19.50
CA GLY A 276 -8.48 26.13 -20.90
C GLY A 276 -8.99 27.55 -21.14
N VAL A 277 -9.12 27.90 -22.42
CA VAL A 277 -10.11 28.91 -22.85
C VAL A 277 -11.48 28.26 -23.02
N ASP A 278 -12.51 29.09 -22.91
CA ASP A 278 -13.94 28.89 -23.16
C ASP A 278 -14.32 27.62 -23.95
N GLY A 279 -15.39 26.91 -23.52
CA GLY A 279 -15.86 25.61 -24.04
C GLY A 279 -16.26 25.50 -25.53
N GLY A 280 -15.83 26.41 -26.39
CA GLY A 280 -15.82 26.28 -27.86
C GLY A 280 -14.43 26.07 -28.47
N GLY A 281 -13.37 25.94 -27.66
CA GLY A 281 -12.01 25.65 -28.13
C GLY A 281 -11.83 24.23 -28.67
N ALA A 282 -10.75 24.00 -29.44
CA ALA A 282 -10.40 22.66 -29.89
C ALA A 282 -9.94 21.78 -28.72
N ALA A 283 -10.46 20.54 -28.65
CA ALA A 283 -10.04 19.55 -27.65
C ALA A 283 -8.63 18.99 -27.93
N PHE A 284 -7.99 18.36 -26.93
CA PHE A 284 -6.85 17.50 -27.20
C PHE A 284 -7.34 16.20 -27.87
N GLY A 285 -7.39 16.14 -29.20
CA GLY A 285 -7.86 14.96 -29.93
C GLY A 285 -7.02 13.70 -29.67
N ARG A 286 -5.71 13.87 -29.43
CA ARG A 286 -4.73 12.77 -29.32
C ARG A 286 -4.11 12.56 -27.94
N LEU A 287 -4.41 13.41 -26.95
CA LEU A 287 -3.85 13.27 -25.60
C LEU A 287 -4.43 12.01 -24.94
N ALA A 288 -3.58 11.02 -24.74
CA ALA A 288 -3.94 9.75 -24.10
C ALA A 288 -3.52 9.73 -22.62
N HIS A 289 -2.38 10.34 -22.30
CA HIS A 289 -1.78 10.35 -20.97
C HIS A 289 -1.33 11.76 -20.58
N VAL A 290 -1.55 12.11 -19.31
CA VAL A 290 -1.03 13.36 -18.71
C VAL A 290 -0.45 13.04 -17.35
N TRP A 291 0.73 13.58 -17.05
CA TRP A 291 1.34 13.50 -15.73
C TRP A 291 1.29 14.87 -15.07
N LEU A 292 0.64 14.95 -13.91
CA LEU A 292 0.35 16.18 -13.18
C LEU A 292 1.07 16.14 -11.81
N PRO A 293 1.71 17.24 -11.37
CA PRO A 293 2.42 17.28 -10.08
C PRO A 293 1.44 17.38 -8.89
N ASP A 294 1.84 16.82 -7.74
CA ASP A 294 1.05 16.87 -6.49
C ASP A 294 0.88 18.27 -5.91
N THR A 295 1.66 19.25 -6.37
CA THR A 295 1.50 20.68 -6.06
C THR A 295 0.31 21.33 -6.77
N MET A 296 -0.37 20.62 -7.67
CA MET A 296 -1.55 21.11 -8.39
C MET A 296 -2.77 21.28 -7.46
N GLY A 297 -3.04 22.52 -7.05
CA GLY A 297 -4.17 22.86 -6.19
C GLY A 297 -5.54 22.84 -6.89
N SER A 298 -5.58 23.05 -8.22
CA SER A 298 -6.83 22.99 -8.99
C SER A 298 -6.64 22.56 -10.44
N ILE A 299 -7.66 21.89 -11.00
CA ILE A 299 -7.81 21.67 -12.44
C ILE A 299 -8.89 22.64 -12.91
N GLY A 300 -8.51 23.68 -13.63
CA GLY A 300 -9.38 24.78 -14.00
C GLY A 300 -10.32 24.49 -15.17
N ASP A 301 -11.17 25.47 -15.48
CA ASP A 301 -12.24 25.36 -16.45
C ASP A 301 -11.77 24.88 -17.83
N TYR A 302 -12.51 23.95 -18.42
CA TYR A 302 -12.29 23.35 -19.74
C TYR A 302 -10.86 22.81 -20.01
N ALA A 303 -10.06 22.53 -18.96
CA ALA A 303 -8.67 22.09 -19.10
C ALA A 303 -8.53 20.90 -20.06
N PHE A 304 -9.27 19.83 -19.83
CA PHE A 304 -9.30 18.59 -20.60
C PHE A 304 -10.65 18.34 -21.29
N SER A 305 -11.45 19.38 -21.52
CA SER A 305 -12.72 19.24 -22.25
C SER A 305 -12.50 18.63 -23.65
N GLY A 306 -13.29 17.59 -23.95
CA GLY A 306 -13.31 16.85 -25.21
C GLY A 306 -12.19 15.82 -25.41
N CYS A 307 -11.38 15.53 -24.40
CA CYS A 307 -10.28 14.56 -24.51
C CYS A 307 -10.78 13.11 -24.48
N THR A 308 -11.43 12.65 -25.57
CA THR A 308 -12.07 11.33 -25.64
C THR A 308 -11.14 10.14 -25.40
N SER A 309 -9.84 10.32 -25.65
CA SER A 309 -8.79 9.30 -25.50
C SER A 309 -8.07 9.35 -24.14
N LEU A 310 -8.30 10.38 -23.33
CA LEU A 310 -7.57 10.59 -22.08
C LEU A 310 -7.89 9.50 -21.06
N ARG A 311 -6.84 8.86 -20.56
CA ARG A 311 -6.87 7.95 -19.42
C ARG A 311 -6.08 8.58 -18.29
N LEU A 312 -6.72 8.69 -17.14
CA LEU A 312 -6.15 9.19 -15.90
C LEU A 312 -6.69 8.28 -14.79
N GLU A 313 -5.79 7.65 -14.05
CA GLU A 313 -6.12 6.65 -13.02
C GLU A 313 -6.41 7.31 -11.66
N TYR A 314 -5.69 8.40 -11.35
CA TYR A 314 -5.80 9.18 -10.13
C TYR A 314 -5.67 10.68 -10.40
N LEU A 315 -6.26 11.51 -9.52
CA LEU A 315 -5.97 12.94 -9.45
C LEU A 315 -4.81 13.18 -8.46
N PRO A 316 -3.97 14.22 -8.64
CA PRO A 316 -2.94 14.57 -7.66
C PRO A 316 -3.54 14.91 -6.29
N GLU A 317 -2.87 14.55 -5.19
CA GLU A 317 -3.42 14.69 -3.83
C GLU A 317 -3.75 16.14 -3.44
N GLY A 318 -3.01 17.11 -4.00
CA GLY A 318 -3.22 18.55 -3.76
C GLY A 318 -4.50 19.12 -4.39
N VAL A 319 -5.20 18.41 -5.28
CA VAL A 319 -6.36 18.96 -6.01
C VAL A 319 -7.54 19.19 -5.07
N THR A 320 -7.88 20.46 -4.86
CA THR A 320 -9.03 20.87 -4.03
C THR A 320 -10.26 21.27 -4.84
N SER A 321 -10.11 21.50 -6.14
CA SER A 321 -11.20 21.92 -7.01
C SER A 321 -11.04 21.47 -8.46
N VAL A 322 -12.17 21.08 -9.06
CA VAL A 322 -12.32 20.74 -10.48
C VAL A 322 -13.27 21.75 -11.11
N GLY A 323 -12.78 22.48 -12.11
CA GLY A 323 -13.45 23.59 -12.76
C GLY A 323 -14.63 23.20 -13.68
N ALA A 324 -15.32 24.21 -14.19
CA ALA A 324 -16.45 24.02 -15.09
C ALA A 324 -15.99 23.38 -16.41
N GLY A 325 -16.66 22.31 -16.82
CA GLY A 325 -16.35 21.55 -18.03
C GLY A 325 -14.95 20.91 -18.07
N ALA A 326 -14.23 20.84 -16.93
CA ALA A 326 -12.81 20.47 -16.88
C ALA A 326 -12.48 19.14 -17.60
N PHE A 327 -13.35 18.14 -17.51
CA PHE A 327 -13.26 16.83 -18.16
C PHE A 327 -14.50 16.51 -19.03
N GLN A 328 -15.31 17.52 -19.39
CA GLN A 328 -16.53 17.32 -20.19
C GLN A 328 -16.22 16.53 -21.48
N GLY A 329 -16.91 15.41 -21.71
CA GLY A 329 -16.75 14.57 -22.89
C GLY A 329 -15.53 13.63 -22.87
N CYS A 330 -14.83 13.47 -21.74
CA CYS A 330 -13.72 12.51 -21.60
C CYS A 330 -14.24 11.06 -21.47
N THR A 331 -14.71 10.49 -22.58
CA THR A 331 -15.35 9.16 -22.63
C THR A 331 -14.46 8.00 -22.17
N SER A 332 -13.13 8.15 -22.17
CA SER A 332 -12.17 7.14 -21.68
C SER A 332 -11.67 7.38 -20.25
N LEU A 333 -12.12 8.45 -19.58
CA LEU A 333 -11.71 8.77 -18.21
C LEU A 333 -12.26 7.71 -17.24
N ALA A 334 -11.37 7.07 -16.49
CA ALA A 334 -11.68 5.93 -15.61
C ALA A 334 -11.00 6.12 -14.24
N LEU A 335 -11.26 7.25 -13.58
CA LEU A 335 -10.88 7.47 -12.18
C LEU A 335 -11.68 6.50 -11.29
N GLY A 336 -11.00 5.80 -10.38
CA GLY A 336 -11.63 4.95 -9.36
C GLY A 336 -12.13 5.72 -8.13
N SER A 337 -11.52 6.87 -7.83
CA SER A 337 -11.89 7.77 -6.74
C SER A 337 -11.54 9.23 -7.08
N LEU A 338 -12.12 10.15 -6.33
CA LEU A 338 -11.63 11.53 -6.23
C LEU A 338 -10.81 11.64 -4.94
N VAL A 339 -9.79 12.50 -4.92
CA VAL A 339 -8.97 12.71 -3.72
C VAL A 339 -9.77 13.41 -2.62
N GLU A 340 -9.48 13.07 -1.37
CA GLU A 340 -10.27 13.53 -0.21
C GLU A 340 -10.13 15.05 0.07
N GLY A 341 -9.30 15.76 -0.71
CA GLY A 341 -9.21 17.22 -0.71
C GLY A 341 -10.24 17.95 -1.61
N VAL A 342 -10.94 17.27 -2.52
CA VAL A 342 -11.82 17.92 -3.51
C VAL A 342 -13.09 18.49 -2.85
N ARG A 343 -13.14 19.82 -2.70
CA ARG A 343 -14.31 20.53 -2.14
C ARG A 343 -15.33 20.98 -3.18
N TYR A 344 -14.89 21.19 -4.41
CA TYR A 344 -15.67 21.84 -5.46
C TYR A 344 -15.61 21.07 -6.77
N VAL A 345 -16.79 20.71 -7.29
CA VAL A 345 -16.98 20.16 -8.63
C VAL A 345 -17.84 21.12 -9.46
N GLY A 346 -17.23 21.73 -10.49
CA GLY A 346 -17.81 22.78 -11.32
C GLY A 346 -18.93 22.34 -12.27
N GLU A 347 -19.59 23.33 -12.89
CA GLU A 347 -20.70 23.07 -13.83
C GLU A 347 -20.22 22.21 -14.99
N SER A 348 -20.93 21.11 -15.28
CA SER A 348 -20.56 20.13 -16.32
C SER A 348 -19.15 19.52 -16.19
N ALA A 349 -18.50 19.56 -15.02
CA ALA A 349 -17.10 19.16 -14.84
C ALA A 349 -16.74 17.78 -15.43
N PHE A 350 -17.61 16.78 -15.26
CA PHE A 350 -17.47 15.42 -15.78
C PHE A 350 -18.63 15.04 -16.73
N GLU A 351 -19.34 16.01 -17.31
CA GLU A 351 -20.49 15.74 -18.19
C GLU A 351 -20.07 14.87 -19.39
N GLY A 352 -20.70 13.71 -19.58
CA GLY A 352 -20.41 12.76 -20.66
C GLY A 352 -19.20 11.84 -20.41
N CYS A 353 -18.66 11.77 -19.19
CA CYS A 353 -17.60 10.82 -18.83
C CYS A 353 -18.15 9.38 -18.66
N THR A 354 -18.50 8.74 -19.77
CA THR A 354 -19.18 7.43 -19.79
C THR A 354 -18.42 6.26 -19.16
N SER A 355 -17.10 6.40 -18.95
CA SER A 355 -16.25 5.36 -18.33
C SER A 355 -15.89 5.63 -16.86
N LEU A 356 -16.40 6.70 -16.26
CA LEU A 356 -16.08 7.11 -14.89
C LEU A 356 -16.73 6.16 -13.87
N VAL A 357 -15.94 5.61 -12.93
CA VAL A 357 -16.38 4.64 -11.91
C VAL A 357 -15.92 5.10 -10.53
N LEU A 358 -16.61 6.07 -9.95
CA LEU A 358 -16.36 6.48 -8.56
C LEU A 358 -17.22 5.62 -7.62
N GLY A 359 -16.58 4.82 -6.77
CA GLY A 359 -17.26 4.00 -5.75
C GLY A 359 -17.80 4.81 -4.56
N ARG A 360 -17.18 5.98 -4.28
CA ARG A 360 -17.64 6.96 -3.30
C ARG A 360 -17.36 8.38 -3.77
N LEU A 361 -18.10 9.34 -3.20
CA LEU A 361 -17.79 10.76 -3.29
C LEU A 361 -17.09 11.19 -1.98
N PRO A 362 -15.99 11.97 -2.02
CA PRO A 362 -15.34 12.51 -0.82
C PRO A 362 -16.25 13.29 0.12
N ASP A 363 -16.07 13.10 1.43
CA ASP A 363 -16.79 13.82 2.49
C ASP A 363 -16.50 15.33 2.47
N SER A 364 -15.36 15.72 1.91
CA SER A 364 -14.95 17.12 1.74
C SER A 364 -15.73 17.89 0.66
N ILE A 365 -16.52 17.22 -0.19
CA ILE A 365 -17.32 17.92 -1.22
C ILE A 365 -18.37 18.81 -0.56
N GLU A 366 -18.22 20.12 -0.75
CA GLU A 366 -19.16 21.15 -0.30
C GLU A 366 -20.19 21.49 -1.39
N PHE A 367 -19.79 21.39 -2.67
CA PHE A 367 -20.63 21.81 -3.82
C PHE A 367 -20.55 20.85 -5.01
N ILE A 368 -21.72 20.36 -5.43
CA ILE A 368 -21.93 19.64 -6.69
C ILE A 368 -22.76 20.54 -7.61
N LYS A 369 -22.14 21.06 -8.66
CA LYS A 369 -22.76 22.04 -9.56
C LYS A 369 -23.65 21.43 -10.63
N LYS A 370 -24.42 22.29 -11.29
CA LYS A 370 -25.31 21.95 -12.41
C LYS A 370 -24.60 21.05 -13.43
N SER A 371 -25.27 19.98 -13.85
CA SER A 371 -24.75 18.97 -14.80
C SER A 371 -23.40 18.30 -14.43
N ALA A 372 -22.86 18.47 -13.22
CA ALA A 372 -21.48 18.08 -12.87
C ALA A 372 -21.07 16.65 -13.26
N PHE A 373 -21.97 15.67 -13.12
CA PHE A 373 -21.77 14.27 -13.49
C PHE A 373 -22.82 13.77 -14.51
N SER A 374 -23.44 14.65 -15.28
CA SER A 374 -24.50 14.24 -16.22
C SER A 374 -23.95 13.31 -17.31
N GLY A 375 -24.59 12.17 -17.55
CA GLY A 375 -24.16 11.18 -18.53
C GLY A 375 -22.98 10.29 -18.10
N CYS A 376 -22.59 10.31 -16.82
CA CYS A 376 -21.62 9.36 -16.26
C CYS A 376 -22.25 7.96 -16.08
N GLU A 377 -22.41 7.22 -17.18
CA GLU A 377 -23.28 6.03 -17.20
C GLU A 377 -22.86 4.91 -16.23
N LYS A 378 -21.56 4.79 -15.90
CA LYS A 378 -21.00 3.77 -14.99
C LYS A 378 -20.81 4.23 -13.53
N LEU A 379 -21.24 5.44 -13.18
CA LEU A 379 -21.08 5.99 -11.83
C LEU A 379 -21.90 5.19 -10.81
N ASP A 380 -21.28 4.71 -9.74
CA ASP A 380 -21.88 3.79 -8.76
C ASP A 380 -21.42 4.11 -7.33
N PHE A 381 -22.11 5.04 -6.69
CA PHE A 381 -21.92 5.39 -5.28
C PHE A 381 -23.27 5.32 -4.54
N SER A 382 -23.23 5.05 -3.24
CA SER A 382 -24.43 4.88 -2.40
C SER A 382 -24.81 6.11 -1.56
N GLU A 383 -23.86 6.99 -1.24
CA GLU A 383 -24.05 8.12 -0.31
C GLU A 383 -23.66 9.47 -0.94
N ILE A 384 -24.48 10.51 -0.70
CA ILE A 384 -24.13 11.92 -0.96
C ILE A 384 -23.42 12.48 0.28
N PRO A 385 -22.23 13.12 0.14
CA PRO A 385 -21.43 13.63 1.25
C PRO A 385 -22.16 14.53 2.23
N ALA A 386 -21.82 14.40 3.53
CA ALA A 386 -22.54 15.06 4.63
C ALA A 386 -22.61 16.59 4.52
N ASN A 387 -21.61 17.20 3.87
CA ASN A 387 -21.49 18.65 3.70
C ASN A 387 -22.32 19.23 2.53
N VAL A 388 -22.92 18.40 1.67
CA VAL A 388 -23.70 18.84 0.50
C VAL A 388 -25.06 19.39 0.92
N LEU A 389 -25.20 20.72 0.88
CA LEU A 389 -26.44 21.41 1.24
C LEU A 389 -27.49 21.48 0.11
N ALA A 390 -27.07 21.29 -1.14
CA ALA A 390 -27.94 21.35 -2.32
C ALA A 390 -27.36 20.53 -3.48
N ILE A 391 -28.23 19.86 -4.23
CA ILE A 391 -27.90 19.23 -5.51
C ILE A 391 -28.46 20.13 -6.62
N GLU A 392 -27.60 20.69 -7.46
CA GLU A 392 -28.00 21.60 -8.54
C GLU A 392 -28.66 20.86 -9.74
N PRO A 393 -29.37 21.56 -10.64
CA PRO A 393 -30.09 20.94 -11.75
C PRO A 393 -29.22 20.00 -12.61
N LYS A 394 -29.80 18.88 -13.03
CA LYS A 394 -29.16 17.82 -13.86
C LYS A 394 -27.84 17.24 -13.33
N ALA A 395 -27.45 17.50 -12.07
CA ALA A 395 -26.14 17.12 -11.53
C ALA A 395 -25.74 15.65 -11.77
N PHE A 396 -26.70 14.72 -11.72
CA PHE A 396 -26.52 13.28 -11.95
C PHE A 396 -27.45 12.73 -13.05
N SER A 397 -27.97 13.59 -13.94
CA SER A 397 -28.89 13.15 -15.00
C SER A 397 -28.19 12.17 -15.96
N GLY A 398 -28.76 10.98 -16.15
CA GLY A 398 -28.22 9.92 -17.00
C GLY A 398 -27.21 8.99 -16.33
N CYS A 399 -27.00 9.07 -15.01
CA CYS A 399 -26.16 8.13 -14.25
C CYS A 399 -26.88 6.78 -14.08
N LYS A 400 -26.85 5.96 -15.14
CA LYS A 400 -27.64 4.72 -15.27
C LYS A 400 -27.30 3.64 -14.25
N ASN A 401 -26.08 3.56 -13.73
CA ASN A 401 -25.66 2.48 -12.83
C ASN A 401 -26.07 2.67 -11.36
N LEU A 402 -26.44 3.89 -10.94
CA LEU A 402 -26.86 4.17 -9.56
C LEU A 402 -28.10 3.36 -9.16
N GLU A 403 -27.97 2.42 -8.22
CA GLU A 403 -29.09 1.61 -7.71
C GLU A 403 -29.76 2.19 -6.46
N ARG A 404 -28.99 2.83 -5.58
CA ARG A 404 -29.46 3.39 -4.31
C ARG A 404 -28.75 4.71 -4.02
N VAL A 405 -29.45 5.71 -3.46
CA VAL A 405 -28.83 6.99 -3.04
C VAL A 405 -29.32 7.42 -1.66
N SER A 406 -28.37 7.63 -0.75
CA SER A 406 -28.53 8.15 0.61
C SER A 406 -28.23 9.65 0.63
N PHE A 407 -29.15 10.44 1.18
CA PHE A 407 -29.08 11.90 1.24
C PHE A 407 -28.84 12.40 2.68
N PRO A 408 -27.93 13.37 2.89
CA PRO A 408 -27.56 13.84 4.22
C PRO A 408 -28.67 14.69 4.86
N SER A 409 -28.67 14.76 6.20
CA SER A 409 -29.66 15.51 6.98
C SER A 409 -29.64 17.02 6.71
N GLY A 410 -28.49 17.55 6.27
CA GLY A 410 -28.29 18.95 5.91
C GLY A 410 -28.81 19.35 4.52
N LEU A 411 -29.25 18.40 3.69
CA LEU A 411 -29.71 18.68 2.32
C LEU A 411 -31.01 19.50 2.31
N LYS A 412 -31.00 20.64 1.62
CA LYS A 412 -32.13 21.59 1.56
C LYS A 412 -32.89 21.54 0.24
N PHE A 413 -32.23 21.10 -0.83
CA PHE A 413 -32.71 21.30 -2.19
C PHE A 413 -32.16 20.26 -3.17
N VAL A 414 -33.02 19.80 -4.09
CA VAL A 414 -32.66 18.98 -5.25
C VAL A 414 -33.26 19.65 -6.50
N GLY A 415 -32.39 19.99 -7.45
CA GLY A 415 -32.73 20.77 -8.64
C GLY A 415 -33.52 20.03 -9.72
N GLU A 416 -33.98 20.81 -10.68
CA GLU A 416 -34.67 20.34 -11.89
C GLU A 416 -33.87 19.23 -12.58
N SER A 417 -34.53 18.11 -12.92
CA SER A 417 -33.92 16.96 -13.58
C SER A 417 -32.66 16.37 -12.90
N ALA A 418 -32.42 16.60 -11.61
CA ALA A 418 -31.15 16.24 -10.94
C ALA A 418 -30.72 14.77 -11.13
N PHE A 419 -31.67 13.84 -11.14
CA PHE A 419 -31.50 12.40 -11.38
C PHE A 419 -32.33 11.91 -12.59
N GLU A 420 -32.62 12.79 -13.56
CA GLU A 420 -33.37 12.46 -14.77
C GLU A 420 -32.66 11.32 -15.54
N GLY A 421 -33.35 10.21 -15.78
CA GLY A 421 -32.83 9.07 -16.55
C GLY A 421 -31.93 8.08 -15.78
N CYS A 422 -31.84 8.16 -14.44
CA CYS A 422 -31.15 7.16 -13.61
C CYS A 422 -31.97 5.85 -13.52
N SER A 423 -31.99 5.08 -14.61
CA SER A 423 -32.97 4.00 -14.83
C SER A 423 -32.89 2.81 -13.88
N ASN A 424 -31.74 2.57 -13.22
CA ASN A 424 -31.58 1.47 -12.26
C ASN A 424 -31.84 1.89 -10.80
N LEU A 425 -32.09 3.18 -10.53
CA LEU A 425 -32.29 3.71 -9.20
C LEU A 425 -33.59 3.17 -8.59
N LYS A 426 -33.49 2.40 -7.51
CA LYS A 426 -34.59 1.66 -6.84
C LYS A 426 -34.82 2.11 -5.39
N GLU A 427 -33.82 2.72 -4.75
CA GLU A 427 -33.89 3.15 -3.35
C GLU A 427 -33.40 4.60 -3.18
N LEU A 428 -34.17 5.39 -2.43
CA LEU A 428 -33.75 6.68 -1.91
C LEU A 428 -33.88 6.68 -0.38
N SER A 429 -32.89 7.20 0.33
CA SER A 429 -32.88 7.27 1.80
C SER A 429 -32.56 8.70 2.23
N PHE A 430 -33.45 9.36 2.97
CA PHE A 430 -33.25 10.76 3.42
C PHE A 430 -33.09 10.87 4.93
N ARG A 431 -31.95 11.35 5.43
CA ARG A 431 -31.70 11.46 6.89
C ARG A 431 -32.35 12.66 7.59
N SER A 432 -33.13 13.49 6.90
CA SER A 432 -33.74 14.72 7.46
C SER A 432 -35.22 14.55 7.82
N GLU A 433 -35.65 15.08 8.97
CA GLU A 433 -37.08 15.15 9.33
C GLU A 433 -37.90 16.00 8.36
N ASN A 434 -37.28 17.01 7.73
CA ASN A 434 -37.94 17.89 6.79
C ASN A 434 -37.50 17.51 5.36
N PRO A 435 -38.44 17.19 4.45
CA PRO A 435 -38.07 16.89 3.06
C PRO A 435 -37.38 18.07 2.38
N PRO A 436 -36.29 17.84 1.63
CA PRO A 436 -35.68 18.88 0.81
C PRO A 436 -36.68 19.33 -0.27
N LYS A 437 -36.57 20.58 -0.71
CA LYS A 437 -37.39 21.07 -1.82
C LYS A 437 -36.94 20.41 -3.13
N LEU A 438 -37.84 19.73 -3.83
CA LEU A 438 -37.64 19.26 -5.19
C LEU A 438 -38.15 20.30 -6.20
N ASP A 439 -37.34 20.63 -7.20
CA ASP A 439 -37.83 21.29 -8.43
C ASP A 439 -38.35 20.25 -9.45
N ALA A 440 -38.85 20.74 -10.59
CA ALA A 440 -39.58 19.93 -11.57
C ALA A 440 -38.75 18.73 -12.07
N ASP A 441 -39.42 17.60 -12.25
CA ASP A 441 -38.89 16.42 -12.95
C ASP A 441 -37.57 15.87 -12.39
N ALA A 442 -37.25 16.18 -11.12
CA ALA A 442 -35.99 15.84 -10.44
C ALA A 442 -35.62 14.34 -10.49
N PHE A 443 -36.63 13.46 -10.60
CA PHE A 443 -36.50 12.01 -10.73
C PHE A 443 -37.28 11.45 -11.94
N GLU A 444 -37.43 12.22 -13.03
CA GLU A 444 -38.06 11.71 -14.26
C GLU A 444 -37.24 10.53 -14.85
N GLY A 445 -37.92 9.46 -15.29
CA GLY A 445 -37.25 8.34 -15.97
C GLY A 445 -36.43 7.38 -15.07
N VAL A 446 -36.53 7.49 -13.74
CA VAL A 446 -36.00 6.47 -12.80
C VAL A 446 -36.83 5.16 -12.84
N ALA A 447 -36.41 4.13 -12.11
CA ALA A 447 -37.08 2.82 -12.13
C ALA A 447 -38.57 2.90 -11.75
N GLN A 448 -39.42 2.08 -12.40
CA GLN A 448 -40.89 2.13 -12.22
C GLN A 448 -41.38 1.66 -10.84
N LEU A 449 -40.54 0.98 -10.05
CA LEU A 449 -40.84 0.51 -8.71
C LEU A 449 -39.61 0.71 -7.82
N GLY A 450 -39.79 1.43 -6.72
CA GLY A 450 -38.75 1.68 -5.74
C GLY A 450 -39.31 2.13 -4.39
N ALA A 451 -38.43 2.41 -3.44
CA ALA A 451 -38.77 2.85 -2.08
C ALA A 451 -38.07 4.16 -1.70
N VAL A 452 -38.84 5.08 -1.11
CA VAL A 452 -38.32 6.27 -0.45
C VAL A 452 -38.39 6.03 1.06
N TYR A 453 -37.23 5.81 1.66
CA TYR A 453 -37.07 5.80 3.11
C TYR A 453 -36.93 7.27 3.58
N CYS A 454 -37.78 7.72 4.53
CA CYS A 454 -37.69 9.05 5.16
C CYS A 454 -38.29 9.15 6.59
N PRO A 455 -37.80 10.02 7.52
CA PRO A 455 -38.29 10.13 8.91
C PRO A 455 -39.77 10.49 9.13
N ASP A 456 -40.43 11.04 8.11
CA ASP A 456 -41.87 11.22 8.04
C ASP A 456 -42.36 10.92 6.62
N ALA A 457 -42.82 9.68 6.40
CA ALA A 457 -43.38 9.25 5.12
C ALA A 457 -44.53 10.13 4.62
N THR A 458 -45.34 10.71 5.51
CA THR A 458 -46.48 11.56 5.12
C THR A 458 -46.00 12.94 4.64
N ALA A 459 -45.01 13.51 5.33
CA ALA A 459 -44.39 14.77 4.92
C ALA A 459 -43.70 14.64 3.55
N TYR A 460 -42.94 13.56 3.35
CA TYR A 460 -42.24 13.29 2.09
C TYR A 460 -43.20 12.94 0.95
N GLU A 461 -44.18 12.05 1.15
CA GLU A 461 -45.21 11.75 0.14
C GLU A 461 -45.97 13.02 -0.27
N THR A 462 -46.24 13.92 0.68
CA THR A 462 -46.89 15.21 0.39
C THR A 462 -45.96 16.16 -0.38
N ALA A 463 -44.70 16.29 0.04
CA ALA A 463 -43.73 17.20 -0.58
C ALA A 463 -43.29 16.76 -1.98
N PHE A 464 -43.19 15.45 -2.19
CA PHE A 464 -42.68 14.85 -3.42
C PHE A 464 -43.80 14.44 -4.40
N LYS A 465 -45.06 14.69 -4.04
CA LYS A 465 -46.24 14.26 -4.81
C LYS A 465 -46.21 14.59 -6.30
N ASP A 466 -45.71 15.78 -6.65
CA ASP A 466 -45.75 16.31 -8.02
C ASP A 466 -44.40 16.17 -8.75
N ASN A 467 -43.26 16.06 -8.02
CA ASN A 467 -41.89 16.11 -8.56
C ASN A 467 -40.99 14.91 -8.17
N GLY A 468 -41.50 13.98 -7.36
CA GLY A 468 -40.78 12.79 -6.90
C GLY A 468 -40.95 11.58 -7.83
N PRO A 469 -40.28 10.46 -7.51
CA PRO A 469 -40.36 9.25 -8.32
C PRO A 469 -41.77 8.64 -8.28
N SER A 470 -42.44 8.61 -9.43
CA SER A 470 -43.86 8.26 -9.52
C SER A 470 -44.13 6.79 -9.20
N GLY A 471 -45.09 6.53 -8.30
CA GLY A 471 -45.51 5.16 -7.96
C GLY A 471 -44.61 4.43 -6.96
N TRP A 472 -43.58 5.10 -6.42
CA TRP A 472 -42.74 4.57 -5.36
C TRP A 472 -43.48 4.53 -4.02
N ARG A 473 -43.06 3.62 -3.14
CA ARG A 473 -43.59 3.51 -1.78
C ARG A 473 -42.80 4.40 -0.82
N TYR A 474 -43.49 5.19 -0.01
CA TYR A 474 -42.88 5.99 1.05
C TYR A 474 -42.91 5.19 2.35
N GLU A 475 -41.75 4.84 2.87
CA GLU A 475 -41.60 4.12 4.12
C GLU A 475 -41.01 5.05 5.18
N PRO A 476 -41.59 5.11 6.39
CA PRO A 476 -40.96 5.85 7.47
C PRO A 476 -39.62 5.19 7.76
N PHE A 477 -38.52 5.96 7.82
CA PHE A 477 -37.37 5.53 8.59
C PHE A 477 -36.75 6.58 9.47
N TYR A 478 -36.34 6.18 10.67
CA TYR A 478 -35.62 7.03 11.61
C TYR A 478 -34.45 6.26 12.23
N THR A 479 -33.47 7.01 12.71
CA THR A 479 -32.41 6.50 13.57
C THR A 479 -32.92 6.51 15.01
N LEU A 480 -32.79 5.39 15.72
CA LEU A 480 -33.13 5.29 17.13
C LEU A 480 -31.88 5.53 17.97
N GLU A 481 -31.80 6.70 18.60
CA GLU A 481 -30.74 7.03 19.56
C GLU A 481 -31.02 6.36 20.91
N VAL A 482 -30.14 5.44 21.31
CA VAL A 482 -30.24 4.66 22.55
C VAL A 482 -29.11 5.06 23.49
N VAL A 483 -29.43 5.65 24.64
CA VAL A 483 -28.45 5.98 25.67
C VAL A 483 -28.30 4.80 26.63
N PHE A 484 -27.17 4.09 26.57
CA PHE A 484 -26.85 2.94 27.40
C PHE A 484 -25.64 3.22 28.30
N ASN A 485 -25.86 3.23 29.62
CA ASN A 485 -24.85 3.49 30.64
C ASN A 485 -24.55 2.26 31.52
N GLY A 486 -24.71 1.06 30.95
CA GLY A 486 -24.51 -0.21 31.64
C GLY A 486 -25.74 -0.71 32.38
N GLY A 487 -25.65 -1.93 32.91
CA GLY A 487 -26.74 -2.63 33.60
C GLY A 487 -26.25 -3.60 34.67
N ASP A 488 -27.17 -4.27 35.34
CA ASP A 488 -26.89 -5.29 36.38
C ASP A 488 -26.56 -6.69 35.80
N GLY A 489 -26.27 -6.78 34.51
CA GLY A 489 -26.06 -8.03 33.78
C GLY A 489 -27.33 -8.85 33.49
N SER A 490 -28.51 -8.38 33.88
CA SER A 490 -29.79 -9.08 33.62
C SER A 490 -30.21 -9.06 32.15
N GLY A 491 -29.61 -8.22 31.30
CA GLY A 491 -30.04 -7.94 29.94
C GLY A 491 -31.26 -7.03 29.81
N THR A 492 -31.92 -6.72 30.92
CA THR A 492 -33.12 -5.85 30.90
C THR A 492 -32.76 -4.38 30.71
N ALA A 493 -31.50 -3.99 30.93
CA ALA A 493 -31.05 -2.61 30.81
C ALA A 493 -31.05 -2.12 29.35
N MET A 494 -30.50 -2.90 28.42
CA MET A 494 -30.52 -2.56 26.99
C MET A 494 -31.94 -2.59 26.42
N GLN A 495 -32.76 -3.56 26.81
CA GLN A 495 -34.17 -3.57 26.40
C GLN A 495 -34.93 -2.35 26.94
N ALA A 496 -34.72 -1.98 28.20
CA ALA A 496 -35.33 -0.78 28.78
C ALA A 496 -34.80 0.51 28.14
N ALA A 497 -33.54 0.58 27.73
CA ALA A 497 -32.97 1.71 27.00
C ALA A 497 -33.59 1.85 25.60
N ILE A 498 -33.76 0.74 24.87
CA ILE A 498 -34.45 0.69 23.58
C ILE A 498 -35.93 1.07 23.74
N ASP A 499 -36.62 0.55 24.75
CA ASP A 499 -38.04 0.84 25.02
C ASP A 499 -38.24 2.31 25.45
N ALA A 500 -37.29 2.89 26.20
CA ALA A 500 -37.28 4.31 26.56
C ALA A 500 -37.04 5.21 25.34
N ALA A 501 -36.04 4.88 24.52
CA ALA A 501 -35.77 5.61 23.27
C ALA A 501 -36.99 5.58 22.33
N LEU A 502 -37.66 4.44 22.18
CA LEU A 502 -38.91 4.31 21.42
C LEU A 502 -40.05 5.17 21.99
N ALA A 503 -40.15 5.26 23.32
CA ALA A 503 -41.13 6.11 24.00
C ALA A 503 -40.85 7.61 23.79
N ASP A 504 -39.58 8.01 23.81
CA ASP A 504 -39.14 9.40 23.64
C ASP A 504 -39.34 9.89 22.20
N VAL A 505 -39.02 9.07 21.18
CA VAL A 505 -39.34 9.42 19.77
C VAL A 505 -40.83 9.32 19.45
N GLY A 506 -41.62 8.63 20.28
CA GLY A 506 -43.08 8.44 20.08
C GLY A 506 -43.46 7.64 18.83
N LYS A 507 -42.49 6.96 18.19
CA LYS A 507 -42.63 6.17 16.96
C LYS A 507 -42.58 4.68 17.27
N GLY A 508 -43.22 3.86 16.44
CA GLY A 508 -43.15 2.39 16.54
C GLY A 508 -41.92 1.81 15.86
N LYS A 509 -41.57 0.55 16.18
CA LYS A 509 -40.42 -0.19 15.61
C LYS A 509 -40.41 -0.27 14.08
N ILE A 510 -41.59 -0.23 13.46
CA ILE A 510 -41.75 -0.19 12.00
C ILE A 510 -41.24 1.17 11.52
N GLY A 511 -39.98 1.17 11.07
CA GLY A 511 -39.27 2.33 10.55
C GLY A 511 -37.94 2.63 11.24
N ALA A 512 -37.52 1.99 12.34
CA ALA A 512 -36.11 2.18 12.71
C ALA A 512 -35.22 1.53 11.64
N LYS A 513 -34.32 2.30 11.01
CA LYS A 513 -33.29 1.77 10.06
C LYS A 513 -31.98 1.53 10.78
N ASP A 514 -31.64 2.46 11.66
CA ASP A 514 -30.38 2.45 12.40
C ASP A 514 -30.66 2.51 13.91
N ILE A 515 -29.89 1.78 14.71
CA ILE A 515 -29.76 2.04 16.15
C ILE A 515 -28.39 2.67 16.37
N VAL A 516 -28.37 3.89 16.92
CA VAL A 516 -27.14 4.54 17.39
C VAL A 516 -27.11 4.38 18.91
N VAL A 517 -26.11 3.66 19.43
CA VAL A 517 -25.92 3.51 20.87
C VAL A 517 -24.85 4.50 21.35
N THR A 518 -25.15 5.21 22.42
CA THR A 518 -24.24 6.17 23.07
C THR A 518 -24.22 5.93 24.58
N GLY A 519 -23.18 6.41 25.26
CA GLY A 519 -23.13 6.40 26.73
C GLY A 519 -21.80 5.90 27.29
N ALA A 520 -21.70 5.90 28.62
CA ALA A 520 -20.47 5.62 29.36
C ALA A 520 -20.33 4.14 29.80
N ALA A 521 -20.96 3.21 29.08
CA ALA A 521 -20.83 1.78 29.39
C ALA A 521 -19.51 1.24 28.85
N THR A 522 -18.68 0.66 29.73
CA THR A 522 -17.39 0.05 29.35
C THR A 522 -17.54 -1.35 28.73
N GLU A 523 -18.68 -2.00 28.95
CA GLU A 523 -19.04 -3.31 28.39
C GLU A 523 -20.54 -3.33 28.03
N ILE A 524 -20.91 -4.08 26.97
CA ILE A 524 -22.30 -4.48 26.73
C ILE A 524 -22.44 -5.96 27.12
N THR A 525 -23.12 -6.23 28.23
CA THR A 525 -23.18 -7.60 28.77
C THR A 525 -23.84 -8.58 27.80
N LYS A 526 -23.46 -9.86 27.91
CA LYS A 526 -24.07 -11.04 27.26
C LYS A 526 -25.56 -10.89 26.90
N ASN A 527 -26.38 -10.60 27.91
CA ASN A 527 -27.83 -10.58 27.77
C ASN A 527 -28.34 -9.28 27.14
N ASP A 528 -27.61 -8.17 27.33
CA ASP A 528 -27.89 -6.87 26.71
C ASP A 528 -27.57 -6.91 25.20
N TRP A 529 -26.43 -7.48 24.81
CA TRP A 529 -26.07 -7.71 23.41
C TRP A 529 -27.06 -8.62 22.69
N GLY A 530 -27.47 -9.72 23.33
CA GLY A 530 -28.50 -10.60 22.79
C GLY A 530 -29.85 -9.91 22.57
N ASN A 531 -30.22 -8.93 23.40
CA ASN A 531 -31.44 -8.13 23.20
C ASN A 531 -31.29 -7.11 22.08
N LEU A 532 -30.13 -6.46 21.94
CA LEU A 532 -29.82 -5.60 20.80
C LEU A 532 -29.88 -6.38 19.48
N LYS A 533 -29.25 -7.56 19.40
CA LYS A 533 -29.26 -8.42 18.20
C LYS A 533 -30.64 -8.97 17.83
N ARG A 534 -31.55 -9.17 18.79
CA ARG A 534 -32.95 -9.56 18.50
C ARG A 534 -33.68 -8.54 17.63
N CYS A 535 -33.26 -7.28 17.62
CA CYS A 535 -33.84 -6.27 16.73
C CYS A 535 -33.59 -6.63 15.25
N TYR A 536 -32.41 -7.16 14.92
CA TYR A 536 -31.99 -7.51 13.55
C TYR A 536 -32.41 -8.91 13.08
N GLN A 537 -33.27 -9.63 13.83
CA GLN A 537 -33.82 -10.91 13.38
C GLN A 537 -34.73 -10.76 12.16
N ARG A 538 -34.68 -11.71 11.23
CA ARG A 538 -35.47 -11.68 9.98
C ARG A 538 -36.98 -11.67 10.21
N ASP A 539 -37.43 -12.20 11.34
CA ASP A 539 -38.86 -12.29 11.69
C ASP A 539 -39.23 -11.29 12.83
N SER A 540 -38.37 -10.29 13.11
CA SER A 540 -38.61 -9.24 14.10
C SER A 540 -39.59 -8.17 13.59
N GLU A 541 -40.22 -7.45 14.54
CA GLU A 541 -41.07 -6.28 14.28
C GLU A 541 -40.31 -5.07 13.69
N TRP A 542 -38.98 -5.12 13.66
CA TRP A 542 -38.09 -4.06 13.17
C TRP A 542 -37.82 -4.19 11.67
N ALA A 543 -38.88 -4.18 10.86
CA ALA A 543 -38.87 -4.59 9.45
C ALA A 543 -37.74 -3.99 8.59
N ASN A 544 -37.33 -2.75 8.88
CA ASN A 544 -36.41 -1.94 8.07
C ASN A 544 -35.03 -1.75 8.72
N LEU A 545 -34.76 -2.40 9.87
CA LEU A 545 -33.54 -2.17 10.64
C LEU A 545 -32.34 -2.90 10.03
N SER A 546 -31.30 -2.14 9.65
CA SER A 546 -30.08 -2.63 9.02
C SER A 546 -28.77 -2.04 9.56
N GLY A 547 -28.79 -0.86 10.20
CA GLY A 547 -27.58 -0.19 10.70
C GLY A 547 -27.41 -0.27 12.22
N LEU A 548 -26.21 -0.62 12.70
CA LEU A 548 -25.82 -0.50 14.11
C LEU A 548 -24.60 0.41 14.24
N ASP A 549 -24.76 1.52 14.95
CA ASP A 549 -23.67 2.45 15.26
C ASP A 549 -23.34 2.43 16.75
N LEU A 550 -22.13 1.98 17.08
CA LEU A 550 -21.56 1.96 18.43
C LEU A 550 -20.42 2.99 18.58
N SER A 551 -20.12 3.80 17.56
CA SER A 551 -18.99 4.74 17.57
C SER A 551 -19.12 5.81 18.66
N GLY A 552 -20.35 6.13 19.08
CA GLY A 552 -20.64 7.02 20.21
C GLY A 552 -20.39 6.42 21.60
N MET A 553 -19.90 5.19 21.73
CA MET A 553 -19.56 4.54 23.00
C MET A 553 -18.04 4.55 23.22
N GLY A 554 -17.46 5.74 23.43
CA GLY A 554 -16.00 5.92 23.51
C GLY A 554 -15.27 5.19 24.65
N GLU A 555 -15.99 4.73 25.68
CA GLU A 555 -15.44 3.94 26.80
C GLU A 555 -15.57 2.42 26.60
N LEU A 556 -16.21 1.97 25.51
CA LEU A 556 -16.55 0.56 25.29
C LEU A 556 -15.35 -0.23 24.78
N THR A 557 -14.82 -1.13 25.62
CA THR A 557 -13.64 -1.95 25.29
C THR A 557 -13.98 -3.31 24.69
N ALA A 558 -15.20 -3.82 24.88
CA ALA A 558 -15.62 -5.15 24.41
C ALA A 558 -17.05 -5.16 23.83
N VAL A 559 -17.26 -5.85 22.70
CA VAL A 559 -18.59 -6.08 22.11
C VAL A 559 -18.96 -7.56 22.03
N GLY A 560 -20.13 -7.88 22.62
CA GLY A 560 -20.76 -9.19 22.55
C GLY A 560 -20.43 -10.13 23.72
N VAL A 561 -21.30 -11.12 23.94
CA VAL A 561 -20.96 -12.49 24.38
C VAL A 561 -22.24 -13.31 24.13
N ASP A 562 -22.52 -13.79 22.91
CA ASP A 562 -23.83 -14.42 22.68
C ASP A 562 -23.97 -15.76 23.43
N ASN A 563 -25.21 -16.14 23.74
CA ASN A 563 -25.51 -17.41 24.38
C ASN A 563 -25.60 -18.53 23.32
N PRO A 564 -24.63 -19.47 23.26
CA PRO A 564 -24.63 -20.53 22.24
C PRO A 564 -25.79 -21.54 22.39
N SER A 565 -26.67 -21.39 23.39
CA SER A 565 -27.95 -22.11 23.44
C SER A 565 -29.09 -21.43 22.66
N ILE A 566 -28.85 -20.24 22.09
CA ILE A 566 -29.72 -19.56 21.13
C ILE A 566 -29.18 -19.82 19.70
N GLN A 567 -29.15 -21.11 19.31
CA GLN A 567 -28.85 -21.51 17.93
C GLN A 567 -30.06 -21.27 17.02
N ASP A 568 -30.48 -20.02 16.85
CA ASP A 568 -31.58 -19.65 15.96
C ASP A 568 -30.99 -19.07 14.64
N PRO A 569 -31.06 -19.79 13.51
CA PRO A 569 -30.26 -19.48 12.31
C PRO A 569 -30.84 -18.32 11.45
N TYR A 570 -31.34 -17.26 12.07
CA TYR A 570 -32.11 -16.19 11.41
C TYR A 570 -31.82 -14.74 11.90
N TYR A 571 -30.64 -14.47 12.47
CA TYR A 571 -30.16 -13.13 12.82
C TYR A 571 -29.45 -12.48 11.62
N ASN A 572 -30.15 -11.71 10.78
CA ASN A 572 -29.62 -11.47 9.43
C ASN A 572 -30.19 -10.25 8.66
N ARG A 573 -30.35 -9.12 9.34
CA ARG A 573 -30.62 -7.83 8.69
C ARG A 573 -29.52 -6.78 8.87
N LEU A 574 -28.54 -7.01 9.76
CA LEU A 574 -27.41 -6.09 9.95
C LEU A 574 -26.58 -6.04 8.65
N VAL A 575 -26.48 -4.85 8.07
CA VAL A 575 -25.67 -4.55 6.88
C VAL A 575 -24.55 -3.61 7.28
N ASP A 576 -24.91 -2.48 7.91
CA ASP A 576 -23.98 -1.41 8.23
C ASP A 576 -23.61 -1.49 9.73
N LEU A 577 -22.31 -1.52 10.03
CA LEU A 577 -21.80 -1.59 11.40
C LEU A 577 -20.71 -0.55 11.61
N LYS A 578 -20.82 0.25 12.67
CA LYS A 578 -19.75 1.15 13.13
C LYS A 578 -19.32 0.77 14.54
N LEU A 579 -18.01 0.53 14.71
CA LEU A 579 -17.40 0.15 15.98
C LEU A 579 -16.67 1.36 16.61
N PRO A 580 -16.57 1.45 17.94
CA PRO A 580 -15.81 2.51 18.59
C PRO A 580 -14.30 2.31 18.40
N SER A 581 -13.56 3.41 18.26
CA SER A 581 -12.11 3.41 17.98
C SER A 581 -11.23 2.96 19.15
N GLY A 582 -11.81 2.72 20.32
CA GLY A 582 -11.13 2.21 21.53
C GLY A 582 -11.48 0.75 21.85
N LEU A 583 -12.11 0.03 20.91
CA LEU A 583 -12.50 -1.36 21.10
C LEU A 583 -11.26 -2.27 21.16
N GLU A 584 -11.11 -3.01 22.27
CA GLU A 584 -10.00 -3.93 22.52
C GLU A 584 -10.37 -5.38 22.12
N THR A 585 -11.63 -5.79 22.31
CA THR A 585 -12.11 -7.13 21.95
C THR A 585 -13.45 -7.15 21.19
N ILE A 586 -13.56 -8.10 20.26
CA ILE A 586 -14.84 -8.57 19.72
C ILE A 586 -15.04 -9.98 20.27
N ASP A 587 -16.03 -10.17 21.13
CA ASP A 587 -16.16 -11.37 21.94
C ASP A 587 -16.89 -12.53 21.22
N GLU A 588 -17.00 -13.68 21.89
CA GLU A 588 -17.55 -14.90 21.28
C GLU A 588 -18.97 -14.70 20.73
N TYR A 589 -19.19 -15.16 19.49
CA TYR A 589 -20.45 -15.11 18.75
C TYR A 589 -21.03 -13.69 18.56
N ALA A 590 -20.20 -12.64 18.62
CA ALA A 590 -20.64 -11.24 18.49
C ALA A 590 -21.57 -11.02 17.28
N PHE A 591 -21.14 -11.40 16.07
CA PHE A 591 -21.80 -11.19 14.78
C PHE A 591 -22.11 -12.50 14.01
N LEU A 592 -22.24 -13.64 14.72
CA LEU A 592 -22.60 -14.94 14.15
C LEU A 592 -23.79 -14.87 13.16
N ASN A 593 -23.57 -15.37 11.95
CA ASN A 593 -24.48 -15.48 10.81
C ASN A 593 -25.02 -14.15 10.24
N CYS A 594 -24.32 -13.03 10.42
CA CYS A 594 -24.64 -11.79 9.73
C CYS A 594 -24.16 -11.81 8.27
N ASP A 595 -24.79 -12.61 7.40
CA ASP A 595 -24.36 -12.83 6.00
C ASP A 595 -24.34 -11.55 5.15
N LYS A 596 -25.15 -10.56 5.53
CA LYS A 596 -25.22 -9.24 4.87
C LYS A 596 -24.25 -8.19 5.42
N LEU A 597 -23.55 -8.48 6.51
CA LEU A 597 -22.66 -7.51 7.15
C LEU A 597 -21.56 -7.09 6.17
N VAL A 598 -21.51 -5.80 5.89
CA VAL A 598 -20.39 -5.15 5.21
C VAL A 598 -19.66 -4.32 6.25
N LEU A 599 -18.35 -4.50 6.33
CA LEU A 599 -17.48 -3.76 7.23
C LEU A 599 -16.15 -3.61 6.52
N ASP A 600 -15.76 -2.36 6.27
CA ASP A 600 -14.58 -2.02 5.46
C ASP A 600 -13.29 -2.08 6.30
N GLU A 601 -13.38 -1.77 7.60
CA GLU A 601 -12.25 -1.75 8.53
C GLU A 601 -12.61 -2.24 9.94
N LEU A 602 -11.61 -2.75 10.67
CA LEU A 602 -11.70 -3.07 12.10
C LEU A 602 -10.93 -2.03 12.93
N PRO A 603 -11.37 -1.68 14.15
CA PRO A 603 -10.67 -0.70 14.99
C PRO A 603 -9.19 -1.05 15.22
N SER A 604 -8.30 -0.07 15.06
CA SER A 604 -6.84 -0.28 15.19
C SER A 604 -6.39 -0.69 16.60
N SER A 605 -7.24 -0.49 17.61
CA SER A 605 -7.03 -0.91 19.02
C SER A 605 -7.35 -2.38 19.29
N LEU A 606 -7.89 -3.12 18.31
CA LEU A 606 -8.41 -4.47 18.53
C LEU A 606 -7.28 -5.49 18.75
N GLU A 607 -7.21 -6.05 19.96
CA GLU A 607 -6.20 -7.04 20.36
C GLU A 607 -6.69 -8.49 20.17
N ALA A 608 -8.02 -8.72 20.23
CA ALA A 608 -8.59 -10.07 20.13
C ALA A 608 -9.94 -10.14 19.38
N VAL A 609 -10.08 -11.17 18.53
CA VAL A 609 -11.36 -11.60 17.92
C VAL A 609 -11.75 -12.97 18.47
N GLY A 610 -12.93 -13.06 19.07
CA GLY A 610 -13.44 -14.21 19.79
C GLY A 610 -13.89 -15.37 18.91
N LYS A 611 -14.19 -16.49 19.56
CA LYS A 611 -14.71 -17.70 18.92
C LYS A 611 -16.03 -17.43 18.19
N ASN A 612 -16.16 -17.90 16.95
CA ASN A 612 -17.35 -17.71 16.09
C ASN A 612 -17.79 -16.22 15.96
N ALA A 613 -16.89 -15.25 16.12
CA ALA A 613 -17.25 -13.82 16.16
C ALA A 613 -17.92 -13.33 14.87
N PHE A 614 -17.40 -13.71 13.69
CA PHE A 614 -17.93 -13.38 12.36
C PHE A 614 -18.28 -14.64 11.53
N ASP A 615 -18.42 -15.80 12.18
CA ASP A 615 -18.83 -17.05 11.53
C ASP A 615 -20.12 -16.85 10.70
N GLY A 616 -20.08 -17.14 9.40
CA GLY A 616 -21.18 -16.96 8.45
C GLY A 616 -21.33 -15.55 7.85
N CYS A 617 -20.41 -14.61 8.09
CA CYS A 617 -20.47 -13.25 7.52
C CYS A 617 -19.93 -13.23 6.08
N SER A 618 -20.67 -13.83 5.12
CA SER A 618 -20.18 -14.02 3.75
C SER A 618 -19.81 -12.74 3.00
N ASN A 619 -20.48 -11.62 3.29
CA ASN A 619 -20.21 -10.31 2.67
C ASN A 619 -19.07 -9.52 3.34
N LEU A 620 -18.48 -10.01 4.43
CA LEU A 620 -17.39 -9.34 5.12
C LEU A 620 -16.17 -9.26 4.19
N ALA A 621 -15.83 -8.04 3.77
CA ALA A 621 -14.82 -7.75 2.75
C ALA A 621 -13.66 -6.92 3.33
N LEU A 622 -13.06 -7.41 4.42
CA LEU A 622 -11.87 -6.80 4.99
C LEU A 622 -10.65 -7.14 4.12
N ASP A 623 -9.88 -6.11 3.75
CA ASP A 623 -8.61 -6.23 3.04
C ASP A 623 -7.42 -6.39 4.02
N GLU A 624 -7.53 -5.86 5.24
CA GLU A 624 -6.53 -5.99 6.30
C GLU A 624 -7.11 -6.31 7.69
N LEU A 625 -6.26 -6.81 8.59
CA LEU A 625 -6.57 -6.99 10.02
C LEU A 625 -5.67 -6.06 10.86
N PRO A 626 -6.16 -5.53 12.00
CA PRO A 626 -5.39 -4.63 12.84
C PRO A 626 -4.04 -5.19 13.27
N SER A 627 -2.97 -4.41 13.12
CA SER A 627 -1.60 -4.87 13.42
C SER A 627 -1.36 -5.24 14.88
N GLY A 628 -2.21 -4.77 15.79
CA GLY A 628 -2.21 -5.11 17.23
C GLY A 628 -2.92 -6.43 17.57
N LEU A 629 -3.59 -7.07 16.61
CA LEU A 629 -4.33 -8.30 16.85
C LEU A 629 -3.38 -9.47 17.17
N THR A 630 -3.52 -10.02 18.37
CA THR A 630 -2.70 -11.15 18.86
C THR A 630 -3.49 -12.47 18.94
N SER A 631 -4.82 -12.39 19.06
CA SER A 631 -5.68 -13.54 19.31
C SER A 631 -6.83 -13.61 18.30
N ILE A 632 -6.95 -14.76 17.64
CA ILE A 632 -8.07 -15.11 16.77
C ILE A 632 -8.71 -16.38 17.37
N GLY A 633 -10.03 -16.39 17.50
CA GLY A 633 -10.80 -17.51 18.04
C GLY A 633 -11.11 -18.60 17.02
N ALA A 634 -11.43 -19.80 17.51
CA ALA A 634 -11.90 -20.89 16.64
C ALA A 634 -13.16 -20.44 15.87
N TYR A 635 -13.28 -20.80 14.59
CA TYR A 635 -14.37 -20.37 13.70
C TYR A 635 -14.54 -18.83 13.59
N ALA A 636 -13.57 -18.00 14.00
CA ALA A 636 -13.74 -16.54 14.07
C ALA A 636 -14.25 -15.91 12.76
N PHE A 637 -13.75 -16.36 11.61
CA PHE A 637 -14.11 -15.92 10.26
C PHE A 637 -14.57 -17.10 9.38
N ASN A 638 -15.21 -18.13 9.97
CA ASN A 638 -15.73 -19.26 9.18
C ASN A 638 -16.78 -18.76 8.16
N ASP A 639 -16.75 -19.32 6.94
CA ASP A 639 -17.60 -19.01 5.78
C ASP A 639 -17.66 -17.51 5.37
N CYS A 640 -16.63 -16.72 5.69
CA CYS A 640 -16.46 -15.32 5.24
C CYS A 640 -15.95 -15.25 3.79
N GLY A 641 -16.81 -15.52 2.81
CA GLY A 641 -16.44 -15.68 1.41
C GLY A 641 -15.71 -14.50 0.74
N ASN A 642 -16.04 -13.26 1.10
CA ASN A 642 -15.43 -12.04 0.55
C ASN A 642 -14.14 -11.59 1.27
N LEU A 643 -13.73 -12.25 2.36
CA LEU A 643 -12.55 -11.87 3.13
C LEU A 643 -11.28 -12.03 2.29
N ALA A 644 -10.55 -10.94 2.02
CA ALA A 644 -9.56 -10.85 0.95
C ALA A 644 -8.11 -10.65 1.42
N LEU A 645 -7.83 -10.86 2.71
CA LEU A 645 -6.52 -10.59 3.35
C LEU A 645 -5.32 -11.16 2.58
N GLU A 646 -4.29 -10.34 2.39
CA GLU A 646 -3.00 -10.72 1.81
C GLU A 646 -1.95 -11.13 2.88
N GLU A 647 -2.07 -10.61 4.10
CA GLU A 647 -1.21 -10.94 5.25
C GLU A 647 -2.03 -11.16 6.55
N LEU A 648 -1.44 -11.87 7.52
CA LEU A 648 -1.97 -11.98 8.88
C LEU A 648 -1.07 -11.18 9.86
N PRO A 649 -1.63 -10.55 10.91
CA PRO A 649 -0.86 -9.77 11.86
C PRO A 649 0.28 -10.58 12.52
N ALA A 650 1.47 -9.97 12.62
CA ALA A 650 2.69 -10.63 13.10
C ALA A 650 2.62 -11.11 14.56
N GLY A 651 1.65 -10.59 15.34
CA GLY A 651 1.38 -10.98 16.73
C GLY A 651 0.55 -12.25 16.90
N VAL A 652 -0.01 -12.83 15.83
CA VAL A 652 -0.84 -14.05 15.92
C VAL A 652 0.05 -15.29 16.14
N GLU A 653 -0.06 -15.88 17.34
CA GLU A 653 0.74 -17.07 17.73
C GLU A 653 0.14 -18.42 17.31
N ASP A 654 -1.18 -18.49 17.06
CA ASP A 654 -1.89 -19.71 16.64
C ASP A 654 -3.04 -19.39 15.68
N VAL A 655 -3.31 -20.28 14.71
CA VAL A 655 -4.54 -20.25 13.90
C VAL A 655 -5.42 -21.42 14.35
N PRO A 656 -6.51 -21.18 15.11
CA PRO A 656 -7.29 -22.26 15.71
C PRO A 656 -8.23 -22.97 14.73
N ASP A 657 -8.94 -23.98 15.25
CA ASP A 657 -9.90 -24.79 14.50
C ASP A 657 -10.89 -23.94 13.68
N CYS A 658 -10.97 -24.21 12.38
CA CYS A 658 -11.88 -23.61 11.40
C CYS A 658 -11.85 -22.06 11.33
N ALA A 659 -10.79 -21.40 11.81
CA ALA A 659 -10.70 -19.94 11.91
C ALA A 659 -11.08 -19.19 10.61
N PHE A 660 -10.63 -19.69 9.46
CA PHE A 660 -10.85 -19.12 8.12
C PHE A 660 -11.42 -20.15 7.14
N GLN A 661 -12.06 -21.22 7.62
CA GLN A 661 -12.75 -22.17 6.74
C GLN A 661 -13.74 -21.42 5.84
N GLY A 662 -13.86 -21.79 4.56
CA GLY A 662 -14.81 -21.18 3.61
C GLY A 662 -14.43 -19.79 3.08
N CYS A 663 -13.30 -19.20 3.50
CA CYS A 663 -12.83 -17.90 3.00
C CYS A 663 -12.26 -18.00 1.58
N ILE A 664 -13.12 -18.13 0.57
CA ILE A 664 -12.71 -18.40 -0.82
C ILE A 664 -11.83 -17.30 -1.43
N SER A 665 -11.95 -16.06 -0.96
CA SER A 665 -11.18 -14.90 -1.44
C SER A 665 -9.84 -14.69 -0.73
N LEU A 666 -9.55 -15.44 0.36
CA LEU A 666 -8.37 -15.25 1.18
C LEU A 666 -7.08 -15.57 0.40
N ALA A 667 -6.19 -14.58 0.27
CA ALA A 667 -5.09 -14.60 -0.69
C ALA A 667 -3.69 -14.66 -0.04
N LEU A 668 -3.60 -15.08 1.22
CA LEU A 668 -2.36 -15.04 2.01
C LEU A 668 -1.15 -15.63 1.26
N ALA A 669 -0.07 -14.84 1.18
CA ALA A 669 1.20 -15.27 0.59
C ALA A 669 2.15 -15.91 1.62
N LYS A 670 2.02 -15.55 2.91
CA LYS A 670 2.85 -16.03 4.03
C LYS A 670 2.02 -16.17 5.31
N LEU A 671 2.57 -16.89 6.29
CA LEU A 671 2.02 -16.99 7.65
C LEU A 671 2.98 -16.35 8.67
N PRO A 672 2.49 -15.87 9.84
CA PRO A 672 3.32 -15.21 10.85
C PRO A 672 4.48 -16.09 11.36
N ALA A 673 5.67 -15.51 11.50
CA ALA A 673 6.88 -16.27 11.84
C ALA A 673 6.83 -16.95 13.23
N ASN A 674 5.99 -16.45 14.13
CA ASN A 674 5.84 -16.99 15.49
C ASN A 674 4.81 -18.12 15.62
N LEU A 675 4.09 -18.46 14.56
CA LEU A 675 2.99 -19.41 14.56
C LEU A 675 3.39 -20.80 15.09
N SER A 676 2.69 -21.29 16.13
CA SER A 676 3.02 -22.54 16.86
C SER A 676 2.20 -23.75 16.37
N SER A 677 0.94 -23.52 15.97
CA SER A 677 0.01 -24.55 15.54
C SER A 677 -1.00 -24.07 14.50
N ILE A 678 -1.52 -25.02 13.72
CA ILE A 678 -2.60 -24.81 12.74
C ILE A 678 -3.71 -25.81 13.03
N GLY A 679 -4.88 -25.29 13.42
CA GLY A 679 -6.03 -26.06 13.89
C GLY A 679 -6.72 -26.92 12.83
N GLN A 680 -7.65 -27.76 13.28
CA GLN A 680 -8.50 -28.56 12.41
C GLN A 680 -9.31 -27.66 11.49
N GLY A 681 -9.23 -27.87 10.17
CA GLY A 681 -10.02 -27.12 9.18
C GLY A 681 -9.65 -25.64 9.06
N ALA A 682 -8.55 -25.17 9.66
CA ALA A 682 -8.18 -23.75 9.79
C ALA A 682 -8.39 -22.90 8.52
N PHE A 683 -8.03 -23.43 7.34
CA PHE A 683 -8.14 -22.79 6.03
C PHE A 683 -8.95 -23.64 5.02
N ASN A 684 -9.80 -24.56 5.47
CA ASN A 684 -10.52 -25.48 4.59
C ASN A 684 -11.38 -24.72 3.57
N GLY A 685 -11.13 -24.91 2.27
CA GLY A 685 -11.85 -24.23 1.18
C GLY A 685 -11.33 -22.84 0.81
N CYS A 686 -10.17 -22.41 1.34
CA CYS A 686 -9.54 -21.14 0.94
C CYS A 686 -8.91 -21.25 -0.46
N LYS A 687 -9.73 -21.06 -1.51
CA LYS A 687 -9.34 -21.31 -2.90
C LYS A 687 -8.20 -20.43 -3.41
N LYS A 688 -8.13 -19.16 -3.00
CA LYS A 688 -7.04 -18.24 -3.41
C LYS A 688 -5.76 -18.35 -2.57
N LEU A 689 -5.73 -19.19 -1.53
CA LEU A 689 -4.60 -19.28 -0.61
C LEU A 689 -3.31 -19.69 -1.34
N ALA A 690 -2.26 -18.88 -1.21
CA ALA A 690 -1.04 -18.99 -2.03
C ALA A 690 0.24 -19.21 -1.20
N ILE A 691 0.12 -19.57 0.08
CA ILE A 691 1.27 -19.82 0.96
C ILE A 691 2.19 -20.92 0.41
N SER A 692 3.50 -20.67 0.40
CA SER A 692 4.51 -21.61 -0.11
C SER A 692 5.26 -22.37 0.98
N ALA A 693 5.15 -21.95 2.25
CA ALA A 693 5.89 -22.51 3.38
C ALA A 693 5.14 -22.34 4.70
N LEU A 694 5.28 -23.32 5.61
CA LEU A 694 4.84 -23.17 7.00
C LEU A 694 5.97 -22.61 7.89
N PRO A 695 5.67 -21.71 8.85
CA PRO A 695 6.65 -21.14 9.78
C PRO A 695 7.41 -22.20 10.59
N ALA A 696 8.68 -21.93 10.89
CA ALA A 696 9.61 -22.89 11.50
C ALA A 696 9.19 -23.44 12.88
N LYS A 697 8.27 -22.77 13.58
CA LYS A 697 7.73 -23.18 14.89
C LYS A 697 6.50 -24.10 14.80
N VAL A 698 5.88 -24.26 13.62
CA VAL A 698 4.64 -25.04 13.46
C VAL A 698 4.90 -26.52 13.77
N SER A 699 4.33 -26.97 14.89
CA SER A 699 4.52 -28.33 15.42
C SER A 699 3.50 -29.35 14.88
N SER A 700 2.34 -28.89 14.40
CA SER A 700 1.30 -29.76 13.85
C SER A 700 0.38 -29.04 12.87
N VAL A 701 -0.15 -29.81 11.90
CA VAL A 701 -1.16 -29.38 10.93
C VAL A 701 -2.43 -30.21 11.15
N GLY A 702 -3.51 -29.54 11.59
CA GLY A 702 -4.79 -30.14 11.96
C GLY A 702 -5.50 -30.94 10.85
N SER A 703 -6.53 -31.70 11.24
CA SER A 703 -7.30 -32.50 10.26
C SER A 703 -7.97 -31.56 9.26
N SER A 704 -7.90 -31.86 7.96
CA SER A 704 -8.47 -31.00 6.90
C SER A 704 -8.03 -29.53 6.91
N ALA A 705 -6.91 -29.17 7.57
CA ALA A 705 -6.49 -27.79 7.78
C ALA A 705 -6.37 -26.95 6.50
N PHE A 706 -5.90 -27.55 5.40
CA PHE A 706 -5.77 -26.95 4.06
C PHE A 706 -6.61 -27.72 3.02
N SER A 707 -7.63 -28.46 3.43
CA SER A 707 -8.45 -29.21 2.46
C SER A 707 -9.12 -28.24 1.48
N LYS A 708 -9.09 -28.57 0.17
CA LYS A 708 -9.62 -27.76 -0.93
C LYS A 708 -9.00 -26.37 -1.09
N CYS A 709 -7.76 -26.17 -0.63
CA CYS A 709 -6.97 -24.99 -0.95
C CYS A 709 -6.37 -25.11 -2.36
N GLU A 710 -7.21 -24.88 -3.37
CA GLU A 710 -6.89 -25.06 -4.80
C GLU A 710 -5.75 -24.14 -5.30
N GLY A 711 -5.42 -23.06 -4.59
CA GLY A 711 -4.34 -22.13 -4.91
C GLY A 711 -2.93 -22.58 -4.51
N LEU A 712 -2.80 -23.59 -3.62
CA LEU A 712 -1.50 -24.07 -3.14
C LEU A 712 -0.77 -24.85 -4.24
N LYS A 713 0.42 -24.40 -4.62
CA LYS A 713 1.24 -24.99 -5.70
C LYS A 713 2.43 -25.79 -5.18
N ALA A 714 3.10 -25.26 -4.17
CA ALA A 714 4.23 -25.87 -3.48
C ALA A 714 4.06 -25.65 -1.98
N MET A 715 4.55 -26.58 -1.16
CA MET A 715 4.45 -26.49 0.30
C MET A 715 5.73 -26.98 0.98
N ALA A 716 6.48 -26.04 1.56
CA ALA A 716 7.62 -26.30 2.43
C ALA A 716 7.17 -26.57 3.89
N LEU A 717 7.59 -27.71 4.42
CA LEU A 717 7.18 -28.26 5.71
C LEU A 717 8.39 -28.32 6.68
N PRO A 718 8.33 -27.61 7.83
CA PRO A 718 9.49 -27.38 8.69
C PRO A 718 9.95 -28.65 9.44
N SER A 719 11.21 -28.65 9.85
CA SER A 719 11.83 -29.76 10.62
C SER A 719 11.18 -30.01 11.98
N ALA A 720 10.53 -29.01 12.59
CA ALA A 720 9.84 -29.11 13.87
C ALA A 720 8.46 -29.82 13.79
N LEU A 721 7.97 -30.13 12.59
CA LEU A 721 6.64 -30.67 12.36
C LEU A 721 6.54 -32.13 12.84
N GLN A 722 5.66 -32.39 13.80
CA GLN A 722 5.48 -33.72 14.42
C GLN A 722 4.31 -34.51 13.82
N SER A 723 3.28 -33.82 13.34
CA SER A 723 2.05 -34.45 12.83
C SER A 723 1.37 -33.65 11.73
N ILE A 724 0.91 -34.38 10.71
CA ILE A 724 -0.01 -33.90 9.67
C ILE A 724 -1.22 -34.80 9.76
N TYR A 725 -2.35 -34.29 10.25
CA TYR A 725 -3.52 -35.13 10.53
C TYR A 725 -4.27 -35.54 9.25
N LYS A 726 -5.31 -36.37 9.42
CA LYS A 726 -6.14 -36.91 8.32
C LYS A 726 -6.66 -35.78 7.41
N TYR A 727 -6.68 -36.03 6.11
CA TYR A 727 -7.21 -35.10 5.10
C TYR A 727 -6.58 -33.70 5.05
N ALA A 728 -5.43 -33.46 5.71
CA ALA A 728 -4.85 -32.12 5.89
C ALA A 728 -4.75 -31.29 4.60
N PHE A 729 -4.42 -31.90 3.46
CA PHE A 729 -4.33 -31.29 2.14
C PHE A 729 -5.29 -31.96 1.13
N GLU A 730 -6.38 -32.59 1.59
CA GLU A 730 -7.37 -33.27 0.73
C GLU A 730 -7.96 -32.29 -0.29
N GLY A 731 -7.80 -32.56 -1.59
CA GLY A 731 -8.32 -31.71 -2.67
C GLY A 731 -7.48 -30.47 -2.99
N CYS A 732 -6.22 -30.40 -2.59
CA CYS A 732 -5.29 -29.36 -3.07
C CYS A 732 -4.83 -29.68 -4.51
N THR A 733 -5.73 -29.49 -5.48
CA THR A 733 -5.54 -29.96 -6.87
C THR A 733 -4.35 -29.34 -7.60
N SER A 734 -3.88 -28.15 -7.21
CA SER A 734 -2.68 -27.51 -7.77
C SER A 734 -1.37 -27.90 -7.07
N LEU A 735 -1.42 -28.61 -5.93
CA LEU A 735 -0.25 -28.88 -5.10
C LEU A 735 0.63 -29.94 -5.76
N ALA A 736 1.72 -29.51 -6.38
CA ALA A 736 2.64 -30.34 -7.16
C ALA A 736 4.01 -30.52 -6.48
N GLU A 737 4.34 -29.75 -5.45
CA GLU A 737 5.65 -29.83 -4.77
C GLU A 737 5.49 -29.90 -3.25
N LEU A 738 6.17 -30.87 -2.61
CA LEU A 738 6.23 -31.03 -1.15
C LEU A 738 7.69 -31.10 -0.69
N SER A 739 8.14 -30.13 0.09
CA SER A 739 9.52 -30.09 0.62
C SER A 739 9.54 -30.37 2.12
N PHE A 740 10.19 -31.47 2.53
CA PHE A 740 10.27 -31.90 3.92
C PHE A 740 11.68 -31.72 4.49
N TYR A 741 11.88 -30.71 5.35
CA TYR A 741 13.20 -30.37 5.90
C TYR A 741 13.62 -31.22 7.13
N GLY A 742 12.72 -32.07 7.64
CA GLY A 742 13.04 -33.03 8.70
C GLY A 742 13.75 -34.29 8.18
N GLU A 743 14.63 -34.88 8.98
CA GLU A 743 15.25 -36.19 8.69
C GLU A 743 14.30 -37.36 8.95
N ASN A 744 13.39 -37.17 9.90
CA ASN A 744 12.37 -38.14 10.26
C ASN A 744 11.00 -37.64 9.77
N PRO A 745 10.22 -38.46 9.06
CA PRO A 745 8.89 -38.07 8.62
C PRO A 745 7.95 -37.81 9.80
N PRO A 746 7.07 -36.79 9.72
CA PRO A 746 6.03 -36.58 10.71
C PRO A 746 5.04 -37.75 10.71
N THR A 747 4.23 -37.84 11.77
CA THR A 747 3.09 -38.75 11.77
C THR A 747 2.02 -38.27 10.80
N PHE A 748 1.83 -39.00 9.70
CA PHE A 748 0.78 -38.70 8.72
C PHE A 748 -0.54 -39.39 9.06
N GLY A 749 -1.64 -38.65 8.94
CA GLY A 749 -2.99 -39.19 8.97
C GLY A 749 -3.37 -39.88 7.66
N ALA A 750 -4.36 -40.76 7.73
CA ALA A 750 -4.95 -41.37 6.54
C ALA A 750 -5.47 -40.28 5.58
N SER A 751 -5.26 -40.47 4.28
CA SER A 751 -5.73 -39.56 3.24
C SER A 751 -5.24 -38.10 3.36
N ALA A 752 -4.11 -37.84 4.04
CA ALA A 752 -3.56 -36.48 4.21
C ALA A 752 -3.32 -35.72 2.88
N PHE A 753 -3.08 -36.44 1.77
CA PHE A 753 -2.86 -35.90 0.42
C PHE A 753 -3.78 -36.61 -0.60
N GLU A 754 -5.04 -36.86 -0.25
CA GLU A 754 -6.04 -37.36 -1.20
C GLU A 754 -6.39 -36.24 -2.21
N ASP A 755 -6.54 -36.59 -3.49
CA ASP A 755 -6.92 -35.68 -4.58
C ASP A 755 -6.03 -34.41 -4.74
N VAL A 756 -4.71 -34.55 -4.53
CA VAL A 756 -3.69 -33.56 -4.93
C VAL A 756 -3.25 -33.75 -6.39
N ALA A 757 -2.40 -32.86 -6.92
CA ALA A 757 -1.95 -32.90 -8.32
C ALA A 757 -1.28 -34.24 -8.71
N VAL A 758 -1.38 -34.63 -9.98
CA VAL A 758 -0.63 -35.76 -10.56
C VAL A 758 0.74 -35.31 -11.07
N GLY A 759 1.73 -36.20 -11.05
CA GLY A 759 3.08 -35.92 -11.53
C GLY A 759 3.91 -34.92 -10.69
N GLY A 760 3.58 -34.75 -9.40
CA GLY A 760 4.33 -33.87 -8.49
C GLY A 760 5.68 -34.43 -8.02
N THR A 761 6.38 -33.67 -7.18
CA THR A 761 7.69 -34.03 -6.61
C THR A 761 7.70 -33.90 -5.09
N VAL A 762 8.17 -34.94 -4.41
CA VAL A 762 8.54 -34.90 -2.99
C VAL A 762 10.04 -34.66 -2.86
N PHE A 763 10.40 -33.51 -2.32
CA PHE A 763 11.77 -33.18 -1.96
C PHE A 763 12.02 -33.56 -0.49
N CYS A 764 12.98 -34.45 -0.21
CA CYS A 764 13.24 -34.90 1.16
C CYS A 764 14.68 -35.39 1.37
N SER A 765 15.16 -35.31 2.61
CA SER A 765 16.52 -35.75 2.99
C SER A 765 16.68 -37.28 3.14
N ASN A 766 15.56 -38.03 3.16
CA ASN A 766 15.55 -39.47 3.40
C ASN A 766 14.39 -40.15 2.64
N GLU A 767 14.59 -40.33 1.33
CA GLU A 767 13.62 -40.94 0.41
C GLU A 767 13.00 -42.23 0.99
N ALA A 768 13.81 -43.13 1.55
CA ALA A 768 13.34 -44.42 2.06
C ALA A 768 12.38 -44.29 3.27
N ALA A 769 12.65 -43.35 4.17
CA ALA A 769 11.77 -43.07 5.31
C ALA A 769 10.46 -42.41 4.86
N TYR A 770 10.54 -41.37 4.02
CA TYR A 770 9.36 -40.67 3.52
C TYR A 770 8.47 -41.54 2.62
N ARG A 771 9.04 -42.34 1.71
CA ARG A 771 8.28 -43.35 0.93
C ARG A 771 7.59 -44.41 1.79
N THR A 772 8.06 -44.64 3.01
CA THR A 772 7.40 -45.56 3.96
C THR A 772 6.30 -44.85 4.73
N ALA A 773 6.56 -43.64 5.24
CA ALA A 773 5.61 -42.88 6.05
C ALA A 773 4.43 -42.30 5.26
N LEU A 774 4.63 -41.98 3.97
CA LEU A 774 3.56 -41.51 3.07
C LEU A 774 2.60 -42.64 2.63
N GLN A 775 2.84 -43.90 3.00
CA GLN A 775 1.94 -45.01 2.67
C GLN A 775 0.61 -44.87 3.41
N GLY A 776 -0.50 -44.86 2.66
CA GLY A 776 -1.85 -44.65 3.20
C GLY A 776 -2.28 -43.18 3.32
N THR A 777 -1.42 -42.23 2.94
CA THR A 777 -1.78 -40.80 2.86
C THR A 777 -2.54 -40.41 1.60
N LYS A 778 -2.70 -41.35 0.65
CA LYS A 778 -3.29 -41.15 -0.69
C LYS A 778 -2.51 -40.25 -1.66
N LEU A 779 -1.28 -39.84 -1.32
CA LEU A 779 -0.37 -39.20 -2.27
C LEU A 779 -0.25 -40.04 -3.56
N PRO A 780 -0.40 -39.45 -4.77
CA PRO A 780 -0.37 -40.18 -6.03
C PRO A 780 0.96 -40.92 -6.27
N ALA A 781 0.87 -42.14 -6.81
CA ALA A 781 2.00 -43.06 -6.91
C ALA A 781 3.03 -42.71 -8.00
N ASP A 782 2.69 -41.74 -8.86
CA ASP A 782 3.49 -41.16 -9.92
C ASP A 782 4.34 -39.96 -9.47
N TRP A 783 4.23 -39.53 -8.20
CA TRP A 783 5.08 -38.48 -7.66
C TRP A 783 6.55 -38.91 -7.65
N ALA A 784 7.40 -38.04 -8.22
CA ALA A 784 8.84 -38.17 -8.13
C ALA A 784 9.29 -37.97 -6.67
N PHE A 785 10.43 -38.56 -6.34
CA PHE A 785 11.17 -38.18 -5.14
C PHE A 785 12.54 -37.71 -5.62
N ASP A 786 12.98 -36.58 -5.09
CA ASP A 786 14.26 -35.98 -5.42
C ASP A 786 14.92 -35.49 -4.12
N ASP A 787 16.23 -35.24 -4.19
CA ASP A 787 16.97 -34.67 -3.06
C ASP A 787 16.41 -33.26 -2.76
N LEU A 788 16.45 -32.84 -1.48
CA LEU A 788 16.03 -31.48 -1.11
C LEU A 788 16.83 -30.44 -1.92
N PRO A 789 16.17 -29.54 -2.68
CA PRO A 789 16.80 -28.33 -3.13
C PRO A 789 17.00 -27.49 -1.87
N ALA A 790 18.26 -27.49 -1.43
CA ALA A 790 18.70 -27.00 -0.14
C ALA A 790 18.31 -27.85 1.10
N CYS A 791 19.32 -28.40 1.78
CA CYS A 791 19.21 -29.15 3.03
C CYS A 791 19.95 -28.43 4.17
N THR A 792 19.25 -28.15 5.27
CA THR A 792 19.80 -27.48 6.45
C THR A 792 20.45 -28.45 7.45
N LEU A 793 21.63 -28.12 7.95
CA LEU A 793 22.28 -28.76 9.09
C LEU A 793 22.08 -27.92 10.35
N GLU A 794 21.38 -28.46 11.35
CA GLU A 794 21.16 -27.78 12.63
C GLU A 794 22.29 -28.12 13.62
N VAL A 795 22.98 -27.09 14.11
CA VAL A 795 24.17 -27.18 14.96
C VAL A 795 23.85 -26.59 16.33
N SER A 796 23.83 -27.44 17.36
CA SER A 796 23.61 -27.01 18.74
C SER A 796 24.92 -26.53 19.36
N PHE A 797 25.01 -25.24 19.72
CA PHE A 797 26.22 -24.58 20.21
C PHE A 797 25.96 -23.84 21.54
N ALA A 798 26.61 -24.32 22.61
CA ALA A 798 26.50 -23.77 23.95
C ALA A 798 27.66 -22.81 24.31
N ASP A 799 27.44 -21.94 25.30
CA ASP A 799 28.42 -20.92 25.72
C ASP A 799 29.78 -21.57 26.11
N GLY A 800 30.85 -21.20 25.40
CA GLY A 800 32.19 -21.79 25.57
C GLY A 800 32.42 -23.14 24.88
N GLY A 801 31.55 -23.58 23.98
CA GLY A 801 31.71 -24.80 23.18
C GLY A 801 32.80 -24.71 22.08
N ASP A 802 33.04 -25.85 21.44
CA ASP A 802 33.87 -25.99 20.22
C ASP A 802 32.94 -26.15 19.01
N MET A 803 32.91 -25.14 18.13
CA MET A 803 32.00 -25.10 16.99
C MET A 803 32.34 -26.16 15.95
N ARG A 804 33.61 -26.47 15.76
CA ARG A 804 34.04 -27.48 14.77
C ARG A 804 33.60 -28.87 15.21
N LYS A 805 33.73 -29.15 16.51
CA LYS A 805 33.17 -30.36 17.12
C LYS A 805 31.64 -30.36 17.08
N ALA A 806 30.97 -29.22 17.30
CA ALA A 806 29.51 -29.13 17.20
C ALA A 806 29.00 -29.42 15.79
N ILE A 807 29.69 -28.94 14.74
CA ILE A 807 29.39 -29.23 13.33
C ILE A 807 29.64 -30.72 13.02
N ASP A 808 30.78 -31.27 13.43
CA ASP A 808 31.11 -32.69 13.19
C ASP A 808 30.18 -33.64 13.99
N ASP A 809 29.79 -33.29 15.22
CA ASP A 809 28.80 -34.01 16.02
C ASP A 809 27.38 -33.87 15.40
N ALA A 810 27.02 -32.71 14.84
CA ALA A 810 25.76 -32.49 14.13
C ALA A 810 25.68 -33.30 12.82
N LEU A 811 26.75 -33.36 12.04
CA LEU A 811 26.85 -34.26 10.87
C LEU A 811 26.70 -35.72 11.28
N ALA A 812 27.40 -36.15 12.34
CA ALA A 812 27.32 -37.52 12.84
C ALA A 812 25.95 -37.88 13.43
N ALA A 813 25.24 -36.92 14.02
CA ALA A 813 23.90 -37.10 14.58
C ALA A 813 22.80 -37.08 13.51
N SER A 814 22.93 -36.22 12.49
CA SER A 814 21.99 -36.12 11.36
C SER A 814 22.15 -37.23 10.32
N GLY A 815 23.32 -37.85 10.27
CA GLY A 815 23.68 -38.78 9.20
C GLY A 815 23.84 -38.12 7.82
N LYS A 816 23.86 -36.78 7.77
CA LYS A 816 24.06 -36.00 6.53
C LYS A 816 25.53 -35.97 6.15
N GLU A 817 25.81 -36.09 4.86
CA GLU A 817 27.14 -35.85 4.31
C GLU A 817 27.29 -34.37 3.89
N ARG A 818 28.52 -33.84 3.96
CA ARG A 818 28.79 -32.40 3.73
C ARG A 818 28.40 -31.88 2.35
N TYR A 819 28.33 -32.76 1.34
CA TYR A 819 27.90 -32.40 -0.01
C TYR A 819 26.38 -32.29 -0.18
N GLN A 820 25.59 -32.67 0.84
CA GLN A 820 24.14 -32.56 0.83
C GLN A 820 23.65 -31.26 1.48
N VAL A 821 24.49 -30.59 2.27
CA VAL A 821 24.11 -29.44 3.11
C VAL A 821 24.32 -28.12 2.37
N THR A 822 23.28 -27.30 2.33
CA THR A 822 23.25 -25.96 1.70
C THR A 822 23.10 -24.82 2.70
N ASP A 823 22.61 -25.13 3.90
CA ASP A 823 22.34 -24.17 4.95
C ASP A 823 22.91 -24.72 6.27
N ILE A 824 23.58 -23.88 7.07
CA ILE A 824 23.87 -24.20 8.47
C ILE A 824 22.99 -23.33 9.35
N ARG A 825 22.23 -23.96 10.24
CA ARG A 825 21.46 -23.28 11.28
C ARG A 825 22.12 -23.51 12.63
N VAL A 826 22.55 -22.45 13.31
CA VAL A 826 23.10 -22.57 14.66
C VAL A 826 22.01 -22.24 15.68
N ILE A 827 21.85 -23.10 16.68
CA ILE A 827 20.92 -22.91 17.80
C ILE A 827 21.66 -23.02 19.13
N GLY A 828 21.19 -22.34 20.17
CA GLY A 828 21.75 -22.46 21.52
C GLY A 828 21.80 -21.17 22.31
N ASP A 829 22.51 -21.21 23.44
CA ASP A 829 22.56 -20.17 24.46
C ASP A 829 23.90 -19.40 24.51
N ALA A 830 24.83 -19.71 23.60
CA ALA A 830 26.13 -19.05 23.52
C ALA A 830 26.00 -17.53 23.31
N LYS A 831 26.76 -16.75 24.07
CA LYS A 831 26.69 -15.28 24.03
C LYS A 831 27.55 -14.68 22.93
N ALA A 832 28.57 -15.41 22.49
CA ALA A 832 29.42 -15.01 21.38
C ALA A 832 29.82 -16.23 20.53
N ILE A 833 29.84 -16.08 19.21
CA ILE A 833 30.59 -16.96 18.31
C ILE A 833 31.77 -16.15 17.79
N ALA A 834 32.92 -16.35 18.42
CA ALA A 834 34.11 -15.53 18.23
C ALA A 834 35.34 -16.38 17.89
N GLY A 835 36.27 -15.79 17.13
CA GLY A 835 37.60 -16.35 16.86
C GLY A 835 37.54 -17.72 16.18
N GLY A 836 38.26 -18.71 16.70
CA GLY A 836 38.33 -20.06 16.11
C GLY A 836 36.98 -20.78 15.96
N ASN A 837 35.97 -20.41 16.74
CA ASN A 837 34.60 -20.94 16.56
C ASN A 837 33.89 -20.31 15.35
N TRP A 838 34.17 -19.05 15.05
CA TRP A 838 33.68 -18.38 13.84
C TRP A 838 34.47 -18.83 12.60
N ASP A 839 35.78 -19.04 12.75
CA ASP A 839 36.62 -19.57 11.67
C ASP A 839 36.22 -21.02 11.29
N ALA A 840 35.75 -21.83 12.24
CA ALA A 840 35.17 -23.14 11.94
C ALA A 840 33.91 -23.08 11.06
N LEU A 841 33.10 -22.02 11.19
CA LEU A 841 32.01 -21.74 10.25
C LEU A 841 32.56 -21.29 8.89
N LYS A 842 33.51 -20.34 8.86
CA LYS A 842 34.18 -19.88 7.62
C LYS A 842 34.78 -21.03 6.80
N GLU A 843 35.44 -22.00 7.45
CA GLU A 843 35.97 -23.21 6.78
C GLU A 843 34.91 -24.00 6.00
N CYS A 844 33.63 -23.91 6.40
CA CYS A 844 32.55 -24.60 5.71
C CYS A 844 32.18 -23.94 4.36
N TYR A 845 32.14 -22.61 4.29
CA TYR A 845 31.72 -21.86 3.09
C TYR A 845 32.88 -21.49 2.15
N LYS A 846 34.01 -22.19 2.25
CA LYS A 846 35.20 -21.92 1.43
C LYS A 846 34.98 -22.39 -0.01
N ASP A 847 35.25 -21.52 -0.98
CA ASP A 847 35.24 -21.88 -2.42
C ASP A 847 36.15 -23.10 -2.67
N GLY A 848 35.65 -24.04 -3.48
CA GLY A 848 36.27 -25.35 -3.72
C GLY A 848 36.40 -26.25 -2.48
N GLY A 849 35.70 -25.92 -1.39
CA GLY A 849 35.77 -26.60 -0.10
C GLY A 849 34.99 -27.92 -0.02
N ALA A 850 34.85 -28.44 1.20
CA ALA A 850 34.18 -29.72 1.46
C ALA A 850 32.64 -29.68 1.40
N TRP A 851 32.06 -28.50 1.16
CA TRP A 851 30.63 -28.24 1.19
C TRP A 851 30.18 -27.55 -0.13
N PRO A 852 30.18 -28.27 -1.26
CA PRO A 852 30.08 -27.71 -2.61
C PRO A 852 28.77 -26.97 -2.97
N ILE A 853 27.77 -26.96 -2.08
CA ILE A 853 26.47 -26.32 -2.29
C ILE A 853 26.04 -25.43 -1.10
N LEU A 854 26.93 -25.20 -0.12
CA LEU A 854 26.64 -24.45 1.11
C LEU A 854 26.67 -22.93 0.90
N SER A 855 25.50 -22.30 0.97
CA SER A 855 25.29 -20.90 0.61
C SER A 855 24.57 -20.04 1.66
N SER A 856 24.13 -20.61 2.79
CA SER A 856 23.22 -19.94 3.73
C SER A 856 23.55 -20.20 5.20
N LEU A 857 23.60 -19.15 6.03
CA LEU A 857 23.86 -19.24 7.48
C LEU A 857 22.71 -18.64 8.29
N ASP A 858 22.04 -19.44 9.13
CA ASP A 858 21.00 -18.98 10.05
C ASP A 858 21.49 -19.00 11.51
N LEU A 859 21.57 -17.81 12.12
CA LEU A 859 21.87 -17.59 13.54
C LEU A 859 20.64 -17.10 14.33
N SER A 860 19.46 -16.94 13.69
CA SER A 860 18.23 -16.45 14.34
C SER A 860 17.80 -17.31 15.54
N GLY A 861 18.13 -18.61 15.51
CA GLY A 861 17.85 -19.56 16.59
C GLY A 861 18.65 -19.34 17.88
N MET A 862 19.58 -18.38 17.90
CA MET A 862 20.43 -18.06 19.05
C MET A 862 19.97 -16.79 19.79
N GLY A 863 18.83 -16.85 20.47
CA GLY A 863 18.28 -15.70 21.22
C GLY A 863 19.20 -15.15 22.33
N GLY A 864 20.22 -15.91 22.76
CA GLY A 864 21.26 -15.47 23.69
C GLY A 864 22.45 -14.75 23.05
N LEU A 865 22.61 -14.81 21.73
CA LEU A 865 23.80 -14.34 21.01
C LEU A 865 23.89 -12.81 21.02
N LYS A 866 25.03 -12.29 21.46
CA LYS A 866 25.35 -10.86 21.52
C LYS A 866 26.48 -10.46 20.59
N GLU A 867 27.38 -11.38 20.22
CA GLU A 867 28.52 -11.07 19.37
C GLU A 867 28.79 -12.16 18.31
N VAL A 868 29.11 -11.75 17.09
CA VAL A 868 29.77 -12.57 16.07
C VAL A 868 31.08 -11.92 15.65
N SER A 869 32.21 -12.62 15.68
CA SER A 869 33.52 -12.00 15.38
C SER A 869 34.57 -12.99 14.84
N GLY A 870 35.33 -12.57 13.82
CA GLY A 870 36.39 -13.36 13.20
C GLY A 870 37.76 -13.17 13.85
N THR A 871 38.76 -13.90 13.35
CA THR A 871 40.18 -13.65 13.65
C THR A 871 40.80 -12.57 12.74
N ASP A 872 42.07 -12.23 13.01
CA ASP A 872 42.84 -11.14 12.37
C ASP A 872 42.67 -11.03 10.83
N PRO A 873 42.73 -9.80 10.27
CA PRO A 873 42.59 -9.58 8.82
C PRO A 873 43.67 -10.33 8.04
N GLY A 874 43.24 -11.36 7.30
CA GLY A 874 44.10 -12.29 6.56
C GLY A 874 43.79 -13.78 6.76
N SER A 875 42.82 -14.14 7.62
CA SER A 875 42.27 -15.51 7.68
C SER A 875 41.31 -15.82 6.53
N ASP A 876 40.94 -17.10 6.36
CA ASP A 876 40.06 -17.57 5.29
C ASP A 876 38.72 -16.80 5.25
N THR A 877 38.28 -16.42 4.05
CA THR A 877 37.02 -15.69 3.80
C THR A 877 35.88 -16.67 3.49
N PHE A 878 34.62 -16.28 3.74
CA PHE A 878 33.49 -17.00 3.15
C PHE A 878 33.52 -16.80 1.63
N GLY A 879 33.55 -17.88 0.85
CA GLY A 879 33.48 -17.81 -0.62
C GLY A 879 32.03 -17.83 -1.12
N GLU A 880 31.26 -18.81 -0.66
CA GLU A 880 29.93 -19.15 -1.23
C GLU A 880 28.73 -18.62 -0.41
N LEU A 881 28.95 -17.87 0.67
CA LEU A 881 27.84 -17.37 1.50
C LEU A 881 27.01 -16.30 0.76
N VAL A 882 25.75 -16.62 0.48
CA VAL A 882 24.76 -15.76 -0.19
C VAL A 882 23.76 -15.17 0.80
N SER A 883 23.21 -15.98 1.71
CA SER A 883 22.17 -15.56 2.66
C SER A 883 22.59 -15.70 4.12
N LEU A 884 22.17 -14.74 4.95
CA LEU A 884 22.51 -14.67 6.37
C LEU A 884 21.29 -14.20 7.18
N ALA A 885 20.89 -14.97 8.19
CA ALA A 885 19.92 -14.55 9.19
C ALA A 885 20.61 -14.32 10.54
N LEU A 886 20.40 -13.14 11.14
CA LEU A 886 20.98 -12.73 12.42
C LEU A 886 19.87 -12.60 13.47
N PRO A 887 20.13 -12.92 14.76
CA PRO A 887 19.12 -12.82 15.81
C PRO A 887 18.90 -11.36 16.24
N ASP A 888 17.65 -11.00 16.55
CA ASP A 888 17.26 -9.65 17.01
C ASP A 888 18.04 -9.16 18.23
N GLY A 889 18.50 -10.10 19.05
CA GLY A 889 19.30 -9.84 20.25
C GLY A 889 20.76 -9.46 20.00
N LEU A 890 21.27 -9.54 18.76
CA LEU A 890 22.67 -9.30 18.43
C LEU A 890 23.08 -7.85 18.72
N ALA A 891 24.18 -7.65 19.45
CA ALA A 891 24.69 -6.33 19.83
C ALA A 891 25.95 -5.93 19.05
N THR A 892 26.79 -6.89 18.66
CA THR A 892 28.10 -6.63 18.06
C THR A 892 28.34 -7.51 16.84
N VAL A 893 28.63 -6.89 15.70
CA VAL A 893 29.31 -7.54 14.57
C VAL A 893 30.79 -7.16 14.69
N GLY A 894 31.60 -8.03 15.28
CA GLY A 894 32.99 -7.74 15.59
C GLY A 894 33.94 -7.81 14.38
N PRO A 895 35.25 -7.66 14.62
CA PRO A 895 36.25 -7.56 13.55
C PRO A 895 36.22 -8.75 12.59
N SER A 896 36.42 -8.45 11.30
CA SER A 896 36.58 -9.43 10.20
C SER A 896 35.51 -10.55 10.13
N ALA A 897 34.31 -10.31 10.69
CA ALA A 897 33.25 -11.32 10.78
C ALA A 897 32.86 -11.86 9.39
N PHE A 898 32.49 -10.97 8.47
CA PHE A 898 32.08 -11.27 7.10
C PHE A 898 33.06 -10.70 6.07
N GLN A 899 34.36 -10.60 6.41
CA GLN A 899 35.35 -10.16 5.43
C GLN A 899 35.39 -11.12 4.23
N GLY A 900 35.27 -10.54 3.03
CA GLY A 900 35.41 -11.23 1.74
C GLY A 900 34.15 -11.95 1.24
N CYS A 901 32.98 -11.82 1.88
CA CYS A 901 31.75 -12.49 1.44
C CYS A 901 31.16 -11.84 0.16
N THR A 902 31.82 -12.03 -0.99
CA THR A 902 31.47 -11.32 -2.23
C THR A 902 30.02 -11.54 -2.69
N SER A 903 29.47 -12.72 -2.44
CA SER A 903 28.10 -13.13 -2.83
C SER A 903 27.01 -12.78 -1.80
N LEU A 904 27.36 -12.25 -0.62
CA LEU A 904 26.42 -12.05 0.48
C LEU A 904 25.39 -10.94 0.18
N THR A 905 24.14 -11.32 0.00
CA THR A 905 23.00 -10.40 -0.13
C THR A 905 22.28 -10.27 1.22
N LEU A 906 22.41 -9.10 1.85
CA LEU A 906 21.71 -8.75 3.09
C LEU A 906 21.16 -7.32 2.96
N GLY A 907 19.86 -7.14 3.21
CA GLY A 907 19.16 -5.86 3.07
C GLY A 907 19.01 -5.05 4.37
N LYS A 908 19.02 -5.69 5.54
CA LYS A 908 18.92 -5.03 6.85
C LYS A 908 19.79 -5.73 7.91
N LEU A 909 20.34 -4.96 8.85
CA LEU A 909 20.96 -5.46 10.09
C LEU A 909 19.96 -5.39 11.27
N PRO A 910 20.05 -6.25 12.30
CA PRO A 910 19.16 -6.17 13.46
C PRO A 910 19.25 -4.83 14.21
N ASP A 911 18.11 -4.29 14.63
CA ASP A 911 17.99 -2.98 15.33
C ASP A 911 18.62 -2.97 16.75
N GLY A 912 19.08 -4.14 17.21
CA GLY A 912 19.84 -4.33 18.45
C GLY A 912 21.35 -4.05 18.32
N VAL A 913 21.90 -3.99 17.10
CA VAL A 913 23.35 -3.85 16.88
C VAL A 913 23.83 -2.45 17.24
N THR A 914 24.86 -2.38 18.09
CA THR A 914 25.47 -1.15 18.62
C THR A 914 26.92 -0.95 18.20
N ALA A 915 27.57 -1.98 17.63
CA ALA A 915 28.97 -1.94 17.19
C ALA A 915 29.22 -2.77 15.93
N ILE A 916 29.99 -2.20 14.98
CA ILE A 916 30.50 -2.86 13.77
C ILE A 916 32.03 -2.69 13.76
N GLY A 917 32.75 -3.82 13.85
CA GLY A 917 34.20 -3.88 14.04
C GLY A 917 35.04 -3.72 12.77
N HIS A 918 36.35 -3.65 12.95
CA HIS A 918 37.32 -3.47 11.85
C HIS A 918 37.12 -4.52 10.74
N HIS A 919 37.05 -4.09 9.49
CA HIS A 919 36.86 -4.96 8.31
C HIS A 919 35.64 -5.91 8.36
N ALA A 920 34.63 -5.66 9.21
CA ALA A 920 33.50 -6.56 9.45
C ALA A 920 32.79 -7.07 8.19
N PHE A 921 32.62 -6.25 7.16
CA PHE A 921 32.04 -6.57 5.86
C PHE A 921 32.96 -6.18 4.68
N SER A 922 34.27 -6.05 4.92
CA SER A 922 35.21 -5.63 3.88
C SER A 922 35.23 -6.66 2.72
N GLY A 923 34.88 -6.23 1.51
CA GLY A 923 34.84 -7.06 0.29
C GLY A 923 33.48 -7.67 -0.03
N CYS A 924 32.41 -7.33 0.71
CA CYS A 924 31.07 -7.85 0.45
C CYS A 924 30.39 -7.14 -0.74
N VAL A 925 30.80 -7.46 -1.96
CA VAL A 925 30.31 -6.84 -3.21
C VAL A 925 28.77 -6.88 -3.32
N GLY A 926 28.14 -8.01 -2.97
CA GLY A 926 26.69 -8.21 -2.99
C GLY A 926 25.88 -7.52 -1.88
N LEU A 927 26.53 -6.90 -0.90
CA LEU A 927 25.86 -6.32 0.28
C LEU A 927 25.05 -5.09 -0.11
N ALA A 928 23.73 -5.14 0.09
CA ALA A 928 22.77 -4.15 -0.37
C ALA A 928 21.96 -3.55 0.79
N LEU A 929 22.64 -3.13 1.86
CA LEU A 929 22.00 -2.42 2.97
C LEU A 929 21.55 -1.03 2.50
N THR A 930 20.31 -0.66 2.85
CA THR A 930 19.74 0.68 2.65
C THR A 930 19.81 1.55 3.91
N ALA A 931 19.93 0.94 5.09
CA ALA A 931 20.09 1.64 6.37
C ALA A 931 21.05 0.91 7.32
N LEU A 932 21.62 1.65 8.27
CA LEU A 932 22.39 1.13 9.41
C LEU A 932 21.58 1.27 10.71
N PRO A 933 21.83 0.44 11.75
CA PRO A 933 21.09 0.49 13.01
C PRO A 933 21.26 1.81 13.77
N GLU A 934 20.16 2.40 14.24
CA GLU A 934 20.09 3.71 14.92
C GLU A 934 20.77 3.75 16.32
N LYS A 935 21.39 2.66 16.78
CA LYS A 935 22.14 2.59 18.06
C LYS A 935 23.66 2.45 17.86
N LEU A 936 24.14 2.59 16.63
CA LEU A 936 25.55 2.40 16.27
C LEU A 936 26.39 3.61 16.70
N GLY A 937 27.34 3.42 17.62
CA GLY A 937 28.15 4.53 18.16
C GLY A 937 29.36 4.93 17.29
N ALA A 938 29.87 4.01 16.47
CA ALA A 938 31.03 4.22 15.59
C ALA A 938 31.05 3.18 14.46
N ILE A 939 31.71 3.53 13.35
CA ILE A 939 32.03 2.62 12.25
C ILE A 939 33.54 2.44 12.22
N GLU A 940 34.01 1.23 12.50
CA GLU A 940 35.44 0.97 12.61
C GLU A 940 36.18 0.91 11.27
N SER A 941 37.52 1.01 11.31
CA SER A 941 38.36 1.04 10.10
C SER A 941 38.11 -0.15 9.17
N GLY A 942 37.90 0.14 7.89
CA GLY A 942 37.66 -0.83 6.81
C GLY A 942 36.30 -1.54 6.86
N ALA A 943 35.38 -1.19 7.76
CA ALA A 943 34.17 -1.96 8.05
C ALA A 943 33.35 -2.39 6.82
N PHE A 944 33.21 -1.54 5.80
CA PHE A 944 32.49 -1.80 4.55
C PHE A 944 33.35 -1.62 3.30
N GLN A 945 34.68 -1.63 3.41
CA GLN A 945 35.59 -1.42 2.28
C GLN A 945 35.29 -2.41 1.13
N GLY A 946 34.89 -1.92 -0.05
CA GLY A 946 34.63 -2.68 -1.27
C GLY A 946 33.18 -3.13 -1.48
N CYS A 947 32.25 -2.73 -0.62
CA CYS A 947 30.82 -3.08 -0.73
C CYS A 947 30.16 -2.31 -1.89
N SER A 948 30.21 -2.89 -3.08
CA SER A 948 29.82 -2.20 -4.33
C SER A 948 28.31 -2.01 -4.51
N ASN A 949 27.46 -2.87 -3.94
CA ASN A 949 26.00 -2.75 -4.00
C ASN A 949 25.39 -1.95 -2.83
N LEU A 950 26.22 -1.36 -1.96
CA LEU A 950 25.76 -0.65 -0.77
C LEU A 950 24.99 0.63 -1.17
N ALA A 951 23.78 0.79 -0.65
CA ALA A 951 22.83 1.84 -1.06
C ALA A 951 22.40 2.71 0.12
N LEU A 952 23.35 3.09 0.98
CA LEU A 952 23.13 4.03 2.07
C LEU A 952 23.08 5.47 1.55
N ASP A 953 22.09 6.24 2.01
CA ASP A 953 21.93 7.68 1.80
C ASP A 953 22.40 8.51 3.03
N ARG A 954 22.33 7.93 4.23
CA ARG A 954 22.63 8.59 5.51
C ARG A 954 23.36 7.66 6.48
N LEU A 955 24.17 8.26 7.34
CA LEU A 955 24.69 7.63 8.56
C LEU A 955 23.76 7.95 9.76
N PRO A 956 23.41 6.96 10.61
CA PRO A 956 22.60 7.14 11.82
C PRO A 956 23.07 8.25 12.77
N ASP A 957 22.09 8.86 13.44
CA ASP A 957 22.37 9.83 14.50
C ASP A 957 22.98 9.13 15.72
N GLY A 958 24.05 9.72 16.27
CA GLY A 958 24.84 9.13 17.35
C GLY A 958 26.17 8.49 16.92
N ILE A 959 26.46 8.34 15.61
CA ILE A 959 27.79 7.95 15.14
C ILE A 959 28.82 9.06 15.42
N ILE A 960 29.82 8.75 16.26
CA ILE A 960 30.84 9.70 16.70
C ILE A 960 32.08 9.68 15.78
N SER A 961 32.35 8.56 15.10
CA SER A 961 33.53 8.41 14.24
C SER A 961 33.34 7.37 13.13
N VAL A 962 33.94 7.65 11.97
CA VAL A 962 34.11 6.73 10.84
C VAL A 962 35.60 6.42 10.67
N GLY A 963 35.98 5.14 10.62
CA GLY A 963 37.38 4.69 10.60
C GLY A 963 38.11 4.86 9.25
N GLU A 964 39.39 4.53 9.24
CA GLU A 964 40.22 4.54 8.02
C GLU A 964 39.67 3.52 6.99
N ARG A 965 39.51 3.92 5.72
CA ARG A 965 38.93 3.10 4.63
C ARG A 965 37.54 2.53 4.89
N ALA A 966 36.77 3.03 5.85
CA ALA A 966 35.48 2.44 6.26
C ALA A 966 34.51 2.14 5.09
N PHE A 967 34.44 2.99 4.06
CA PHE A 967 33.63 2.84 2.85
C PHE A 967 34.48 2.99 1.56
N SER A 968 35.77 2.67 1.60
CA SER A 968 36.63 2.73 0.40
C SER A 968 36.09 1.78 -0.67
N ASP A 969 35.99 2.25 -1.91
CA ASP A 969 35.55 1.54 -3.11
C ASP A 969 34.07 1.09 -3.09
N CYS A 970 33.23 1.73 -2.27
CA CYS A 970 31.77 1.54 -2.25
C CYS A 970 31.06 2.30 -3.38
N VAL A 971 31.13 1.76 -4.61
CA VAL A 971 30.58 2.42 -5.81
C VAL A 971 29.05 2.54 -5.85
N GLY A 972 28.30 1.85 -4.99
CA GLY A 972 26.84 1.94 -4.93
C GLY A 972 26.32 3.23 -4.30
N LEU A 973 27.14 3.92 -3.50
CA LEU A 973 26.80 5.15 -2.79
C LEU A 973 26.64 6.31 -3.79
N LYS A 974 25.45 6.92 -3.81
CA LYS A 974 25.10 8.06 -4.68
C LYS A 974 25.09 9.39 -3.94
N GLU A 975 24.66 9.39 -2.69
CA GLU A 975 24.63 10.53 -1.79
C GLU A 975 24.99 10.07 -0.38
N MET A 976 25.44 10.97 0.48
CA MET A 976 25.80 10.62 1.86
C MET A 976 25.61 11.79 2.83
N SER A 977 24.72 11.59 3.80
CA SER A 977 24.48 12.50 4.94
C SER A 977 25.21 12.05 6.20
N PHE A 978 25.98 12.96 6.80
CA PHE A 978 26.73 12.77 8.04
C PHE A 978 26.04 13.44 9.25
N PRO A 979 25.91 12.74 10.40
CA PRO A 979 25.21 13.22 11.59
C PRO A 979 25.97 14.33 12.32
N SER A 980 25.27 15.08 13.18
CA SER A 980 25.84 16.29 13.80
C SER A 980 26.92 16.03 14.87
N ASP A 981 26.97 14.82 15.43
CA ASP A 981 27.91 14.44 16.50
C ASP A 981 29.22 13.78 15.98
N LEU A 982 29.38 13.70 14.66
CA LEU A 982 30.55 13.11 14.01
C LEU A 982 31.81 13.97 14.25
N LYS A 983 32.82 13.38 14.90
CA LYS A 983 34.07 14.08 15.28
C LYS A 983 35.24 13.81 14.34
N SER A 984 35.26 12.65 13.69
CA SER A 984 36.38 12.24 12.84
C SER A 984 35.95 11.27 11.74
N VAL A 985 36.55 11.44 10.56
CA VAL A 985 36.49 10.50 9.43
C VAL A 985 37.92 10.12 9.07
N GLY A 986 38.24 8.83 9.11
CA GLY A 986 39.58 8.30 8.89
C GLY A 986 40.12 8.54 7.48
N ALA A 987 41.42 8.29 7.29
CA ALA A 987 42.05 8.42 5.98
C ALA A 987 41.40 7.48 4.94
N SER A 988 41.32 7.90 3.69
CA SER A 988 40.72 7.12 2.60
C SER A 988 39.29 6.61 2.85
N ALA A 989 38.52 7.16 3.79
CA ALA A 989 37.27 6.54 4.23
C ALA A 989 36.20 6.39 3.14
N PHE A 990 36.18 7.26 2.13
CA PHE A 990 35.29 7.21 0.96
C PHE A 990 36.09 7.24 -0.37
N GLN A 991 37.36 6.82 -0.33
CA GLN A 991 38.21 6.70 -1.52
C GLN A 991 37.50 5.82 -2.56
N GLY A 992 37.49 6.19 -3.85
CA GLY A 992 36.95 5.35 -4.92
C GLY A 992 35.42 5.23 -5.01
N CYS A 993 34.65 5.98 -4.21
CA CYS A 993 33.17 6.02 -4.31
C CYS A 993 32.71 6.78 -5.57
N SER A 994 32.82 6.15 -6.73
CA SER A 994 32.77 6.81 -8.04
C SER A 994 31.39 7.30 -8.50
N ASN A 995 30.30 6.94 -7.81
CA ASN A 995 28.94 7.44 -8.10
C ASN A 995 28.46 8.50 -7.11
N LEU A 996 29.27 8.87 -6.12
CA LEU A 996 28.90 9.77 -5.03
C LEU A 996 28.85 11.22 -5.54
N ALA A 997 27.64 11.77 -5.66
CA ALA A 997 27.36 13.07 -6.27
C ALA A 997 26.97 14.17 -5.26
N ALA A 998 26.50 13.80 -4.06
CA ALA A 998 26.10 14.76 -3.02
C ALA A 998 26.60 14.36 -1.62
N LEU A 999 26.95 15.35 -0.79
CA LEU A 999 27.44 15.20 0.57
C LEU A 999 26.77 16.23 1.51
N GLU A 1000 26.16 15.77 2.61
CA GLU A 1000 25.54 16.63 3.62
C GLU A 1000 26.24 16.47 4.98
N PHE A 1001 26.65 17.56 5.63
CA PHE A 1001 27.17 17.56 7.00
C PHE A 1001 26.21 18.31 7.94
N ARG A 1002 25.58 17.60 8.88
CA ARG A 1002 24.57 18.15 9.81
C ARG A 1002 25.14 18.88 11.04
N GLY A 1003 26.46 18.85 11.21
CA GLY A 1003 27.17 19.44 12.36
C GLY A 1003 28.49 20.10 11.95
N SER A 1004 29.36 20.32 12.93
CA SER A 1004 30.70 20.85 12.66
C SER A 1004 31.49 19.92 11.75
N ALA A 1005 32.36 20.49 10.91
CA ALA A 1005 33.22 19.70 10.02
C ALA A 1005 34.06 18.70 10.87
N PRO A 1006 33.94 17.39 10.64
CA PRO A 1006 34.72 16.41 11.39
C PRO A 1006 36.20 16.51 11.01
N SER A 1007 37.07 16.07 11.92
CA SER A 1007 38.49 15.91 11.59
C SER A 1007 38.68 14.84 10.51
N LEU A 1008 39.09 15.26 9.32
CA LEU A 1008 39.31 14.38 8.17
C LEU A 1008 40.75 13.85 8.15
N GLY A 1009 40.90 12.56 7.84
CA GLY A 1009 42.18 11.95 7.50
C GLY A 1009 42.70 12.37 6.12
N ALA A 1010 43.84 11.82 5.70
CA ALA A 1010 44.34 12.06 4.35
C ALA A 1010 43.45 11.38 3.29
N SER A 1011 43.23 12.05 2.16
CA SER A 1011 42.62 11.49 0.94
C SER A 1011 41.23 10.86 1.13
N VAL A 1012 40.37 11.45 1.99
CA VAL A 1012 39.05 10.88 2.34
C VAL A 1012 38.17 10.62 1.13
N PHE A 1013 38.18 11.49 0.12
CA PHE A 1013 37.28 11.45 -1.04
C PHE A 1013 38.05 11.23 -2.36
N LEU A 1014 39.28 10.70 -2.29
CA LEU A 1014 40.13 10.48 -3.46
C LEU A 1014 39.46 9.52 -4.46
N GLY A 1015 39.14 9.99 -5.67
CA GLY A 1015 38.50 9.18 -6.72
C GLY A 1015 36.97 9.25 -6.77
N VAL A 1016 36.35 10.11 -5.95
CA VAL A 1016 34.98 10.59 -6.11
C VAL A 1016 34.86 11.47 -7.38
N PRO A 1017 33.68 11.63 -8.02
CA PRO A 1017 33.47 12.48 -9.19
C PRO A 1017 34.04 13.91 -9.07
N ALA A 1018 34.47 14.48 -10.21
CA ALA A 1018 35.05 15.82 -10.27
C ALA A 1018 34.04 16.96 -10.03
N PHE A 1019 32.75 16.67 -10.10
CA PHE A 1019 31.65 17.62 -9.87
C PHE A 1019 30.59 16.93 -8.99
N GLY A 1020 30.03 17.68 -8.03
CA GLY A 1020 29.04 17.23 -7.05
C GLY A 1020 28.69 18.37 -6.10
N GLU A 1021 27.80 18.14 -5.14
CA GLU A 1021 27.28 19.17 -4.23
C GLU A 1021 27.63 18.87 -2.76
N LEU A 1022 28.21 19.86 -2.07
CA LEU A 1022 28.61 19.76 -0.65
C LEU A 1022 27.83 20.77 0.20
N TYR A 1023 27.12 20.25 1.20
CA TYR A 1023 26.27 20.99 2.13
C TYR A 1023 26.81 20.91 3.57
N PHE A 1024 26.81 22.02 4.30
CA PHE A 1024 27.39 22.13 5.66
C PHE A 1024 26.75 23.29 6.47
N PRO A 1025 26.90 23.41 7.80
CA PRO A 1025 26.18 24.43 8.55
C PRO A 1025 26.75 25.87 8.46
N GLN A 1026 25.90 26.90 8.49
CA GLN A 1026 26.26 28.32 8.40
C GLN A 1026 26.54 28.91 9.79
N GLY A 1027 27.66 29.62 9.91
CA GLY A 1027 28.12 30.29 11.14
C GLY A 1027 29.56 29.95 11.48
N GLU A 1028 30.03 28.80 11.00
CA GLU A 1028 31.41 28.34 11.06
C GLU A 1028 32.16 28.80 9.78
N ASN A 1029 33.44 29.16 9.91
CA ASN A 1029 34.27 29.63 8.78
C ASN A 1029 34.91 28.45 8.04
N TYR A 1030 34.12 27.59 7.41
CA TYR A 1030 34.66 26.49 6.62
C TYR A 1030 35.17 26.94 5.24
N VAL A 1031 36.33 26.42 4.86
CA VAL A 1031 36.90 26.52 3.52
C VAL A 1031 36.95 25.14 2.87
N GLN A 1032 37.04 25.08 1.54
CA GLN A 1032 37.15 23.83 0.77
C GLN A 1032 38.32 22.91 1.22
N GLY A 1033 39.34 23.49 1.87
CA GLY A 1033 40.45 22.73 2.48
C GLY A 1033 40.11 21.98 3.77
N ASP A 1034 39.08 22.39 4.50
CA ASP A 1034 38.65 21.73 5.74
C ASP A 1034 37.97 20.38 5.44
N PHE A 1035 37.37 20.26 4.25
CA PHE A 1035 36.73 19.03 3.75
C PHE A 1035 37.66 18.19 2.84
N GLY A 1036 38.97 18.23 3.10
CA GLY A 1036 39.95 17.25 2.58
C GLY A 1036 40.99 17.82 1.63
N GLY A 1037 40.62 18.84 0.83
CA GLY A 1037 41.52 19.55 -0.08
C GLY A 1037 41.99 18.73 -1.30
N ASP A 1038 42.00 19.37 -2.48
CA ASP A 1038 42.28 18.78 -3.82
C ASP A 1038 41.39 17.58 -4.27
N ASP A 1039 40.89 16.73 -3.36
CA ASP A 1039 39.95 15.63 -3.66
C ASP A 1039 38.59 16.15 -4.17
N LEU A 1040 37.94 17.06 -3.42
CA LEU A 1040 36.63 17.66 -3.77
C LEU A 1040 36.77 18.94 -4.64
N LYS A 1041 37.77 18.95 -5.53
CA LYS A 1041 38.16 20.13 -6.31
C LYS A 1041 37.30 20.29 -7.57
N GLY A 1042 36.16 20.94 -7.40
CA GLY A 1042 35.17 21.19 -8.46
C GLY A 1042 33.73 21.12 -7.96
N TRP A 1043 33.53 20.68 -6.72
CA TRP A 1043 32.23 20.59 -6.06
C TRP A 1043 31.64 21.96 -5.69
N GLY A 1044 30.31 22.08 -5.78
CA GLY A 1044 29.55 23.23 -5.30
C GLY A 1044 29.53 23.26 -3.77
N PHE A 1045 29.70 24.45 -3.17
CA PHE A 1045 29.92 24.62 -1.73
C PHE A 1045 28.81 25.48 -1.11
N TYR A 1046 27.88 24.87 -0.39
CA TYR A 1046 26.64 25.51 0.09
C TYR A 1046 26.49 25.44 1.62
N GLY A 1047 26.50 26.60 2.30
CA GLY A 1047 26.31 26.66 3.76
C GLY A 1047 24.84 26.64 4.20
N MET A 1048 24.53 26.25 5.44
CA MET A 1048 23.16 26.04 5.93
C MET A 1048 22.93 26.46 7.41
N ALA A 1049 22.22 27.56 7.70
CA ALA A 1049 22.01 28.03 9.07
C ALA A 1049 21.15 27.09 9.92
N ARG A 1050 21.71 26.53 11.00
CA ARG A 1050 20.90 25.89 12.05
C ARG A 1050 20.39 26.98 13.00
N ARG A 1051 19.07 27.18 13.05
CA ARG A 1051 18.43 28.14 13.98
C ARG A 1051 17.53 27.41 14.95
N THR A 1052 17.62 27.78 16.22
CA THR A 1052 16.74 27.30 17.29
C THR A 1052 15.96 28.49 17.83
N LEU A 1053 14.63 28.43 17.74
CA LEU A 1053 13.74 29.38 18.38
C LEU A 1053 13.05 28.67 19.55
N VAL A 1054 13.12 29.30 20.71
CA VAL A 1054 12.41 28.87 21.91
C VAL A 1054 11.41 29.96 22.23
N ASP A 1055 10.13 29.62 22.18
CA ASP A 1055 9.09 30.53 22.63
C ASP A 1055 9.11 30.59 24.16
N ALA A 1056 9.29 31.79 24.71
CA ALA A 1056 9.54 31.99 26.14
C ALA A 1056 8.30 31.79 27.02
N VAL A 1057 7.11 31.59 26.42
CA VAL A 1057 5.82 31.49 27.13
C VAL A 1057 5.29 30.06 27.09
N THR A 1058 5.41 29.38 25.96
CA THR A 1058 4.96 27.98 25.78
C THR A 1058 6.05 26.95 26.04
N GLY A 1059 7.33 27.35 26.02
CA GLY A 1059 8.47 26.43 26.10
C GLY A 1059 8.68 25.58 24.84
N ALA A 1060 7.85 25.77 23.80
CA ALA A 1060 7.98 25.09 22.53
C ALA A 1060 9.31 25.46 21.86
N LYS A 1061 9.96 24.44 21.29
CA LYS A 1061 11.30 24.54 20.72
C LYS A 1061 11.27 24.00 19.30
N VAL A 1062 11.61 24.86 18.35
CA VAL A 1062 11.72 24.52 16.93
C VAL A 1062 13.17 24.72 16.51
N SER A 1063 13.75 23.72 15.85
CA SER A 1063 15.10 23.81 15.30
C SER A 1063 15.23 23.11 13.95
N GLY A 1064 15.83 23.80 12.98
CA GLY A 1064 16.02 23.32 11.61
C GLY A 1064 17.22 23.95 10.91
N VAL A 1065 17.57 23.44 9.73
CA VAL A 1065 18.78 23.76 8.94
C VAL A 1065 18.39 24.41 7.60
N LEU A 1066 18.90 25.62 7.30
CA LEU A 1066 18.44 26.49 6.20
C LEU A 1066 19.56 26.91 5.24
N SER A 1067 19.51 26.57 3.95
CA SER A 1067 20.58 26.88 2.98
C SER A 1067 20.90 28.39 2.82
N SER A 1068 22.13 28.71 2.41
CA SER A 1068 22.73 30.04 2.47
C SER A 1068 22.05 31.09 1.60
N ASN A 1069 21.30 30.67 0.58
CA ASN A 1069 20.57 31.57 -0.30
C ASN A 1069 19.41 32.28 0.42
N ALA A 1070 18.91 31.76 1.54
CA ALA A 1070 17.97 32.45 2.42
C ALA A 1070 18.61 33.58 3.27
N GLY A 1071 19.94 33.69 3.29
CA GLY A 1071 20.67 34.48 4.31
C GLY A 1071 20.89 35.97 4.02
N LEU A 1072 20.58 36.47 2.82
CA LEU A 1072 21.07 37.78 2.34
C LEU A 1072 20.22 39.00 2.79
N LEU A 1073 19.11 38.80 3.51
CA LEU A 1073 18.20 39.87 3.94
C LEU A 1073 18.43 40.42 5.36
N ALA A 1074 19.41 39.92 6.11
CA ALA A 1074 19.51 40.17 7.55
C ALA A 1074 20.89 40.68 8.06
N GLN A 1075 21.42 41.79 7.50
CA GLN A 1075 22.43 42.58 8.24
C GLN A 1075 22.23 44.11 8.18
N LYS A 1076 22.25 44.69 9.39
CA LYS A 1076 22.60 46.08 9.73
C LYS A 1076 21.70 47.22 9.18
N GLY A 1077 20.61 47.43 9.92
CA GLY A 1077 20.47 48.66 10.72
C GLY A 1077 20.45 49.99 9.97
N GLY A 1078 19.25 50.40 9.54
CA GLY A 1078 19.05 51.70 8.89
C GLY A 1078 17.61 51.97 8.47
N LEU A 1079 16.61 51.72 9.33
CA LEU A 1079 15.24 52.19 9.06
C LEU A 1079 15.22 53.73 9.08
N HIS A 1080 15.26 54.31 7.88
CA HIS A 1080 15.28 55.75 7.67
C HIS A 1080 14.01 56.44 8.19
N GLN A 1081 14.12 57.73 8.46
CA GLN A 1081 13.08 58.53 9.11
C GLN A 1081 11.79 58.65 8.29
N ALA A 1082 10.67 58.49 9.01
CA ALA A 1082 9.36 59.11 8.79
C ALA A 1082 8.91 59.38 7.33
N GLY A 1083 8.09 58.46 6.81
CA GLY A 1083 7.04 58.81 5.84
C GLY A 1083 7.19 58.28 4.41
N ALA A 1084 7.18 56.94 4.22
CA ALA A 1084 6.58 56.27 3.06
C ALA A 1084 6.70 54.72 3.12
N CYS A 1085 5.75 54.02 3.74
CA CYS A 1085 5.27 52.67 3.34
C CYS A 1085 4.30 52.09 4.41
N LYS A 1086 3.17 51.52 3.99
CA LYS A 1086 2.14 50.91 4.86
C LYS A 1086 2.66 49.73 5.72
N ALA A 1087 3.65 48.99 5.23
CA ALA A 1087 4.16 47.79 5.91
C ALA A 1087 4.80 48.10 7.29
N CYS A 1088 5.44 49.25 7.45
CA CYS A 1088 6.07 49.64 8.71
C CYS A 1088 5.06 50.07 9.80
N ASP A 1089 3.87 50.51 9.41
CA ASP A 1089 2.78 50.80 10.36
C ASP A 1089 2.00 49.53 10.72
N ALA A 1090 1.87 48.57 9.77
CA ALA A 1090 1.30 47.26 10.04
C ALA A 1090 2.13 46.46 11.06
N MET A 1091 3.46 46.38 10.89
CA MET A 1091 4.33 45.62 11.81
C MET A 1091 4.32 46.17 13.24
N ARG A 1092 4.34 47.50 13.43
CA ARG A 1092 4.24 48.13 14.78
C ARG A 1092 2.90 47.87 15.46
N LYS A 1093 1.84 47.64 14.68
CA LYS A 1093 0.51 47.36 15.22
C LYS A 1093 0.42 45.94 15.78
N ARG A 1094 1.00 44.97 15.08
CA ARG A 1094 1.01 43.55 15.50
C ARG A 1094 1.98 43.26 16.66
N GLU A 1095 3.09 44.00 16.75
CA GLU A 1095 3.99 43.97 17.92
C GLU A 1095 3.29 44.50 19.19
N ALA A 1096 2.33 45.44 19.05
CA ALA A 1096 1.48 45.90 20.15
C ALA A 1096 0.30 44.96 20.47
N GLU A 1097 0.04 43.95 19.63
CA GLU A 1097 -1.01 42.94 19.78
C GLU A 1097 -0.46 41.59 20.31
N GLY A 1098 0.86 41.49 20.57
CA GLY A 1098 1.47 40.41 21.38
C GLY A 1098 1.95 39.17 20.61
N VAL A 1099 1.96 39.19 19.27
CA VAL A 1099 2.42 38.10 18.40
C VAL A 1099 3.89 37.74 18.68
N THR A 1100 4.23 36.46 18.83
CA THR A 1100 5.57 36.07 19.31
C THR A 1100 6.62 36.00 18.20
N LEU A 1101 7.91 36.11 18.59
CA LEU A 1101 9.03 36.21 17.67
C LEU A 1101 9.26 34.94 16.82
N ALA A 1102 8.66 33.81 17.22
CA ALA A 1102 8.79 32.53 16.52
C ALA A 1102 7.96 32.50 15.22
N GLU A 1103 6.70 32.96 15.26
CA GLU A 1103 5.81 33.05 14.09
C GLU A 1103 6.37 34.03 13.04
N LEU A 1104 7.02 35.11 13.49
CA LEU A 1104 7.73 36.07 12.65
C LEU A 1104 8.92 35.47 11.89
N CYS A 1105 9.57 34.42 12.39
CA CYS A 1105 10.72 33.82 11.71
C CYS A 1105 10.33 32.84 10.60
N LEU A 1106 9.17 32.18 10.71
CA LEU A 1106 8.66 31.26 9.68
C LEU A 1106 8.21 31.99 8.41
N SER A 1107 7.75 33.24 8.52
CA SER A 1107 7.29 34.05 7.36
C SER A 1107 8.41 34.64 6.49
N LEU A 1108 9.70 34.41 6.82
CA LEU A 1108 10.84 35.10 6.19
C LEU A 1108 11.81 34.20 5.40
N SER A 1109 11.59 32.88 5.31
CA SER A 1109 12.47 31.95 4.60
C SER A 1109 11.83 31.36 3.34
N GLY A 1110 11.76 32.15 2.26
CA GLY A 1110 11.38 31.68 0.93
C GLY A 1110 12.55 30.96 0.22
N GLY A 1111 12.83 29.72 0.61
CA GLY A 1111 13.82 28.86 -0.05
C GLY A 1111 13.81 27.45 0.54
N ARG A 1112 14.02 26.42 -0.31
CA ARG A 1112 13.92 25.00 0.08
C ARG A 1112 14.73 24.68 1.33
N LEU A 1113 14.03 24.18 2.35
CA LEU A 1113 14.59 23.48 3.51
C LEU A 1113 15.01 22.07 3.08
N TRP A 1114 16.15 21.60 3.59
CA TRP A 1114 16.60 20.21 3.48
C TRP A 1114 17.12 19.77 4.86
N GLY A 1115 16.74 18.57 5.28
CA GLY A 1115 16.98 18.03 6.63
C GLY A 1115 15.75 18.06 7.53
N GLY A 1116 15.65 17.07 8.42
CA GLY A 1116 14.49 16.89 9.31
C GLY A 1116 14.25 18.07 10.26
N VAL A 1117 12.98 18.45 10.40
CA VAL A 1117 12.54 19.53 11.30
C VAL A 1117 11.86 18.92 12.52
N ASP A 1118 12.55 18.91 13.66
CA ASP A 1118 11.98 18.48 14.94
C ASP A 1118 11.07 19.56 15.54
N VAL A 1119 9.83 19.16 15.83
CA VAL A 1119 8.82 19.96 16.53
C VAL A 1119 8.31 19.17 17.72
N SER A 1120 8.58 19.66 18.94
CA SER A 1120 8.12 19.04 20.19
C SER A 1120 7.20 19.99 20.96
N ILE A 1121 5.98 19.52 21.27
CA ILE A 1121 4.96 20.27 22.01
C ILE A 1121 4.51 19.43 23.24
N PRO A 1122 4.57 19.95 24.47
CA PRO A 1122 4.04 19.26 25.66
C PRO A 1122 2.54 19.51 25.84
N VAL A 1123 1.75 18.53 26.30
CA VAL A 1123 0.30 18.70 26.50
C VAL A 1123 -0.21 18.11 27.83
N GLY A 1124 -0.89 18.97 28.59
CA GLY A 1124 -1.82 18.65 29.66
C GLY A 1124 -3.19 19.26 29.35
N ALA A 1125 -4.23 18.79 30.04
CA ALA A 1125 -5.63 18.96 29.63
C ALA A 1125 -6.23 20.37 29.84
N ASP A 1126 -7.48 20.46 29.34
CA ASP A 1126 -8.53 21.48 29.53
C ASP A 1126 -8.60 22.64 28.50
N ASN A 1127 -9.82 22.85 27.99
CA ASN A 1127 -10.25 23.77 26.92
C ASN A 1127 -9.89 25.26 27.25
N ASP A 1128 -9.68 26.19 26.31
CA ASP A 1128 -10.37 26.41 25.02
C ASP A 1128 -9.39 26.65 23.86
N GLY A 1129 -9.58 25.94 22.75
CA GLY A 1129 -8.53 25.81 21.76
C GLY A 1129 -8.33 26.97 20.79
N ARG A 1130 -7.42 27.92 21.08
CA ARG A 1130 -7.09 29.08 20.21
C ARG A 1130 -5.61 29.50 20.38
N GLY A 1131 -4.83 29.77 19.34
CA GLY A 1131 -5.05 29.57 17.89
C GLY A 1131 -3.95 30.25 17.04
N VAL A 1132 -3.57 29.67 15.90
CA VAL A 1132 -2.49 30.16 15.01
C VAL A 1132 -3.05 31.01 13.88
N ALA A 1133 -2.44 32.17 13.61
CA ALA A 1133 -2.81 33.05 12.51
C ALA A 1133 -1.65 33.19 11.51
N VAL A 1134 -1.90 32.87 10.24
CA VAL A 1134 -0.91 33.02 9.16
C VAL A 1134 -1.26 34.24 8.33
N LEU A 1135 -0.26 35.08 8.07
CA LEU A 1135 -0.39 36.28 7.24
C LEU A 1135 0.30 36.06 5.90
N HIS A 1136 -0.42 36.35 4.82
CA HIS A 1136 0.13 36.38 3.48
C HIS A 1136 0.06 37.80 2.91
N CYS A 1137 1.02 38.18 2.08
CA CYS A 1137 1.07 39.54 1.54
C CYS A 1137 1.68 39.54 0.13
N ALA A 1138 0.82 39.78 -0.86
CA ALA A 1138 1.22 40.01 -2.25
C ALA A 1138 0.41 41.20 -2.81
N GLY A 1139 0.93 42.42 -2.58
CA GLY A 1139 0.37 43.66 -3.14
C GLY A 1139 -0.53 44.46 -2.19
N ASP A 1140 0.06 45.43 -1.48
CA ASP A 1140 -0.54 46.64 -0.88
C ASP A 1140 -1.76 46.54 0.08
N VAL A 1141 -2.27 45.33 0.35
CA VAL A 1141 -3.32 45.01 1.34
C VAL A 1141 -2.92 43.76 2.13
N LEU A 1142 -3.17 43.77 3.44
CA LEU A 1142 -3.04 42.63 4.36
C LEU A 1142 -4.44 42.21 4.80
N GLU A 1143 -4.74 40.91 4.76
CA GLU A 1143 -5.87 40.30 5.45
C GLU A 1143 -5.39 39.14 6.34
N GLU A 1144 -6.22 38.77 7.32
CA GLU A 1144 -5.82 38.00 8.49
C GLU A 1144 -6.88 36.95 8.84
N ALA A 1145 -6.45 35.72 9.13
CA ALA A 1145 -7.30 34.65 9.62
C ALA A 1145 -6.60 33.86 10.73
N ALA A 1146 -7.35 33.46 11.76
CA ALA A 1146 -6.86 32.72 12.92
C ALA A 1146 -7.57 31.36 13.05
N ALA A 1147 -6.82 30.28 13.27
CA ALA A 1147 -7.29 28.89 13.30
C ALA A 1147 -6.98 28.21 14.64
N THR A 1148 -7.93 27.42 15.15
CA THR A 1148 -8.25 27.33 16.60
C THR A 1148 -8.04 25.87 17.09
N VAL A 1149 -7.04 25.62 17.96
CA VAL A 1149 -6.53 24.28 18.34
C VAL A 1149 -6.65 24.01 19.85
N ALA A 1150 -7.31 22.91 20.26
CA ALA A 1150 -7.28 22.39 21.63
C ALA A 1150 -6.98 20.88 21.69
N GLY A 1151 -6.05 20.51 22.58
CA GLY A 1151 -6.00 19.22 23.29
C GLY A 1151 -5.58 17.98 22.49
N GLY A 1152 -4.29 17.58 22.56
CA GLY A 1152 -3.95 16.19 22.22
C GLY A 1152 -2.50 15.77 21.92
N TYR A 1153 -1.53 16.70 21.84
CA TYR A 1153 -0.18 16.54 21.24
C TYR A 1153 -0.18 16.55 19.70
N ALA A 1154 0.47 17.56 19.11
CA ALA A 1154 0.80 17.61 17.69
C ALA A 1154 2.32 17.70 17.50
N THR A 1155 2.99 16.55 17.40
CA THR A 1155 4.35 16.47 16.87
C THR A 1155 4.25 16.29 15.35
N GLY A 1156 4.29 17.41 14.62
CA GLY A 1156 4.23 17.42 13.15
C GLY A 1156 5.53 17.96 12.55
N ALA A 1157 6.40 17.05 12.11
CA ALA A 1157 7.45 17.37 11.16
C ALA A 1157 6.86 17.43 9.74
N PHE A 1158 7.29 18.38 8.90
CA PHE A 1158 6.79 18.53 7.54
C PHE A 1158 7.83 18.09 6.49
N SER A 1159 7.33 17.35 5.49
CA SER A 1159 7.87 17.09 4.13
C SER A 1159 9.05 16.10 3.92
N GLY A 1160 8.81 15.15 2.99
CA GLY A 1160 9.79 14.44 2.14
C GLY A 1160 10.54 13.25 2.76
N LEU A 1161 10.61 12.06 2.17
CA LEU A 1161 10.16 11.56 0.85
C LEU A 1161 9.90 10.03 0.89
N SER A 1162 8.84 9.58 0.19
CA SER A 1162 8.55 8.21 -0.35
C SER A 1162 8.74 6.93 0.51
N PRO A 1163 7.98 5.85 0.25
CA PRO A 1163 7.49 4.97 1.33
C PRO A 1163 8.45 3.86 1.77
N PHE A 1164 8.46 3.56 3.09
CA PHE A 1164 7.94 2.31 3.70
C PHE A 1164 8.25 2.24 5.22
N ALA A 1165 7.21 2.01 6.06
CA ALA A 1165 7.18 1.25 7.35
C ALA A 1165 8.31 1.41 8.43
N VAL A 1166 8.09 1.47 9.76
CA VAL A 1166 6.94 1.15 10.63
C VAL A 1166 7.18 1.54 12.12
N VAL A 1167 6.10 1.80 12.89
CA VAL A 1167 5.88 1.68 14.38
C VAL A 1167 6.83 2.32 15.43
N ALA A 1168 6.24 2.82 16.53
CA ALA A 1168 6.89 3.39 17.72
C ALA A 1168 6.66 2.58 19.02
N SER A 1169 7.43 2.82 20.08
CA SER A 1169 7.15 2.31 21.45
C SER A 1169 7.64 3.24 22.59
N LYS A 1170 6.93 3.24 23.74
CA LYS A 1170 7.02 4.20 24.88
C LYS A 1170 8.01 3.78 26.00
N PRO A 1171 8.35 4.69 26.96
CA PRO A 1171 7.80 4.56 28.33
C PRO A 1171 7.56 5.89 29.13
N GLY A 1172 6.84 5.83 30.26
CA GLY A 1172 6.71 6.90 31.30
C GLY A 1172 7.22 6.45 32.70
N PRO A 1173 6.87 7.04 33.88
CA PRO A 1173 6.03 8.23 34.19
C PRO A 1173 6.62 9.26 35.22
N THR A 1174 5.78 10.21 35.69
CA THR A 1174 5.96 11.50 36.47
C THR A 1174 6.36 11.43 37.99
N PRO A 1175 6.77 12.52 38.72
CA PRO A 1175 5.87 13.56 39.35
C PRO A 1175 6.40 15.03 39.59
N VAL A 1176 5.58 15.89 40.26
CA VAL A 1176 5.43 17.40 40.24
C VAL A 1176 5.85 18.13 41.58
N PRO A 1177 6.29 19.43 41.66
CA PRO A 1177 5.47 20.62 42.13
C PRO A 1177 5.85 22.10 41.68
N GLY A 1178 4.93 23.09 41.88
CA GLY A 1178 5.00 24.57 41.52
C GLY A 1178 5.73 25.53 42.53
N PRO A 1179 5.48 26.88 42.66
CA PRO A 1179 4.23 27.70 42.41
C PRO A 1179 4.31 29.24 41.98
N ASP A 1180 3.14 29.88 41.65
CA ASP A 1180 2.59 31.28 41.92
C ASP A 1180 3.37 32.64 41.81
N PRO A 1181 2.73 33.87 41.78
CA PRO A 1181 1.45 34.37 41.16
C PRO A 1181 1.45 35.90 40.67
N ASP A 1182 0.23 36.47 40.42
CA ASP A 1182 -0.21 37.92 40.47
C ASP A 1182 0.03 38.94 39.31
N PRO A 1183 -0.75 40.05 39.16
CA PRO A 1183 -2.05 40.47 39.76
C PRO A 1183 -3.11 41.12 38.78
N VAL A 1184 -4.33 41.41 39.28
CA VAL A 1184 -5.41 42.19 38.59
C VAL A 1184 -5.77 43.50 39.33
N PRO A 1185 -6.06 44.64 38.65
CA PRO A 1185 -6.51 45.89 39.30
C PRO A 1185 -8.04 46.08 39.36
N LYS A 1186 -8.53 46.75 40.44
CA LYS A 1186 -9.95 47.07 40.75
C LYS A 1186 -10.39 48.47 40.25
N PRO A 1187 -11.70 48.81 40.31
CA PRO A 1187 -12.27 49.57 41.46
C PRO A 1187 -13.67 49.05 41.92
N ASP A 1188 -13.97 48.77 43.21
CA ASP A 1188 -14.28 49.66 44.37
C ASP A 1188 -15.76 50.15 44.47
N PRO A 1189 -16.36 50.42 45.66
CA PRO A 1189 -16.17 49.79 46.99
C PRO A 1189 -17.43 49.66 47.93
N VAL A 1190 -17.44 48.65 48.84
CA VAL A 1190 -17.88 48.73 50.29
C VAL A 1190 -19.40 48.93 50.64
N PRO A 1191 -19.98 48.45 51.79
CA PRO A 1191 -19.37 47.92 53.03
C PRO A 1191 -19.83 46.53 53.59
N GLU A 1192 -18.99 46.00 54.49
CA GLU A 1192 -19.14 44.87 55.43
C GLU A 1192 -19.78 45.34 56.80
N PRO A 1193 -19.74 44.66 58.00
CA PRO A 1193 -19.03 43.40 58.39
C PRO A 1193 -19.64 42.45 59.47
N ASP A 1194 -18.99 41.25 59.59
CA ASP A 1194 -18.67 40.46 60.82
C ASP A 1194 -19.75 39.80 61.73
N PRO A 1195 -19.41 38.87 62.67
CA PRO A 1195 -18.34 37.83 62.67
C PRO A 1195 -18.70 36.44 63.31
N THR A 1196 -18.02 35.34 62.88
CA THR A 1196 -17.54 34.17 63.72
C THR A 1196 -18.54 33.23 64.48
N PRO A 1197 -18.10 32.12 65.15
CA PRO A 1197 -17.11 31.07 64.80
C PRO A 1197 -17.60 29.60 65.01
N VAL A 1198 -16.69 28.64 64.69
CA VAL A 1198 -16.71 27.16 64.88
C VAL A 1198 -17.13 26.65 66.28
N PRO A 1199 -17.64 25.40 66.41
CA PRO A 1199 -16.87 24.40 67.18
C PRO A 1199 -16.90 22.91 66.71
N LYS A 1200 -15.87 22.17 67.13
CA LYS A 1200 -15.68 20.69 67.15
C LYS A 1200 -16.26 20.07 68.47
N PRO A 1201 -16.04 18.78 68.86
CA PRO A 1201 -16.30 17.47 68.20
C PRO A 1201 -16.86 16.34 69.15
N VAL A 1202 -17.15 15.13 68.60
CA VAL A 1202 -17.33 13.76 69.24
C VAL A 1202 -18.42 13.60 70.36
N PRO A 1203 -18.80 12.37 70.88
CA PRO A 1203 -18.34 10.98 70.60
C PRO A 1203 -19.41 9.82 70.45
N THR A 1204 -18.96 8.66 69.92
CA THR A 1204 -19.40 7.24 70.24
C THR A 1204 -20.84 6.75 69.92
N SER A 1205 -21.17 5.46 69.67
CA SER A 1205 -20.41 4.16 69.66
C SER A 1205 -21.18 2.99 68.98
N GLY A 1206 -20.45 2.04 68.38
CA GLY A 1206 -20.74 0.56 68.38
C GLY A 1206 -21.57 -0.02 67.22
N SER A 1207 -21.35 -1.26 66.73
CA SER A 1207 -20.36 -2.29 67.12
C SER A 1207 -20.23 -3.45 66.10
N GLY A 1208 -18.99 -3.93 65.87
CA GLY A 1208 -18.62 -5.33 65.54
C GLY A 1208 -18.68 -5.76 64.05
N SER A 1209 -17.90 -6.73 63.56
CA SER A 1209 -16.76 -7.52 64.11
C SER A 1209 -16.28 -8.53 63.04
N SER A 1210 -15.01 -8.96 62.90
CA SER A 1210 -13.72 -8.54 63.50
C SER A 1210 -12.56 -9.32 62.84
N ALA A 1211 -11.40 -8.70 62.59
CA ALA A 1211 -10.19 -9.37 62.07
C ALA A 1211 -9.29 -9.97 63.17
N ILE A 1212 -8.45 -10.95 62.82
CA ILE A 1212 -7.30 -11.43 63.63
C ILE A 1212 -6.08 -11.61 62.72
N ALA A 1213 -4.88 -11.32 63.23
CA ALA A 1213 -3.61 -11.30 62.51
C ALA A 1213 -2.48 -12.03 63.28
N ALA A 1214 -1.39 -12.34 62.55
CA ALA A 1214 -0.02 -12.56 63.05
C ALA A 1214 0.24 -13.86 63.88
N THR A 1215 1.45 -14.45 64.04
CA THR A 1215 2.89 -14.10 63.78
C THR A 1215 3.78 -15.37 63.72
N GLY A 1216 4.96 -15.30 63.06
CA GLY A 1216 6.20 -16.08 63.36
C GLY A 1216 6.29 -17.52 62.80
N ASP A 1217 7.43 -18.09 62.39
CA ASP A 1217 8.86 -17.66 62.37
C ASP A 1217 9.61 -18.30 61.15
N GLY A 1218 10.83 -17.84 60.83
CA GLY A 1218 11.66 -18.27 59.66
C GLY A 1218 12.45 -19.59 59.84
N PRO A 1219 13.64 -19.81 59.21
CA PRO A 1219 14.47 -18.90 58.37
C PRO A 1219 15.07 -19.53 57.08
N GLY A 1220 15.90 -18.79 56.33
CA GLY A 1220 17.04 -19.40 55.60
C GLY A 1220 17.27 -19.03 54.13
N ALA A 1221 18.53 -18.70 53.81
CA ALA A 1221 19.09 -18.23 52.54
C ALA A 1221 18.88 -19.10 51.26
N ALA A 1222 19.01 -18.46 50.10
CA ALA A 1222 19.20 -19.04 48.76
C ALA A 1222 20.69 -19.45 48.52
N PRO A 1223 21.20 -19.79 47.30
CA PRO A 1223 20.57 -19.94 45.97
C PRO A 1223 21.08 -21.17 45.13
N TRP A 1224 20.82 -21.17 43.80
CA TRP A 1224 21.46 -21.91 42.66
C TRP A 1224 20.85 -23.22 42.09
N ILE A 1225 20.93 -23.29 40.74
CA ILE A 1225 21.08 -24.47 39.83
C ILE A 1225 19.83 -25.30 39.43
N ALA A 1226 19.36 -24.96 38.22
CA ALA A 1226 19.40 -25.77 36.97
C ALA A 1226 18.53 -27.04 36.73
N LEU A 1227 17.92 -27.01 35.54
CA LEU A 1227 17.86 -28.02 34.46
C LEU A 1227 17.43 -29.49 34.71
N ALA A 1228 16.58 -29.90 33.76
CA ALA A 1228 16.67 -31.10 32.92
C ALA A 1228 15.85 -32.38 33.26
N THR A 1229 14.80 -32.57 32.44
CA THR A 1229 14.68 -33.60 31.37
C THR A 1229 14.68 -35.11 31.71
N VAL A 1230 14.09 -35.88 30.78
CA VAL A 1230 14.09 -37.36 30.62
C VAL A 1230 13.04 -38.06 31.52
N ALA A 1231 11.85 -38.42 31.02
CA ALA A 1231 11.53 -39.54 30.09
C ALA A 1231 11.76 -40.94 30.73
N ALA A 1232 11.07 -42.04 30.39
CA ALA A 1232 10.17 -42.33 29.26
C ALA A 1232 9.25 -43.55 29.57
N LEU A 1233 8.58 -44.06 28.52
CA LEU A 1233 8.02 -45.42 28.35
C LEU A 1233 6.69 -45.80 29.05
N VAL A 1234 5.80 -46.63 28.48
CA VAL A 1234 5.47 -46.96 27.07
C VAL A 1234 4.25 -47.93 27.04
N ALA A 1235 3.47 -47.93 25.95
CA ALA A 1235 2.50 -49.00 25.53
C ALA A 1235 1.35 -49.36 26.51
N ALA A 1236 0.22 -49.96 26.11
CA ALA A 1236 -0.45 -50.26 24.82
C ALA A 1236 -1.95 -50.42 25.18
N GLY A 1237 -2.95 -50.40 24.29
CA GLY A 1237 -2.99 -50.45 22.83
C GLY A 1237 -4.17 -51.37 22.42
N ALA A 1238 -5.05 -50.90 21.52
CA ALA A 1238 -6.15 -51.62 20.83
C ALA A 1238 -7.17 -52.42 21.71
N ALA A 1239 -8.49 -52.39 21.50
CA ALA A 1239 -9.17 -52.61 20.23
C ALA A 1239 -10.69 -52.32 20.29
N ALA A 1240 -11.24 -51.96 19.12
CA ALA A 1240 -12.61 -52.17 18.64
C ALA A 1240 -13.79 -52.41 19.61
N SER A 1241 -14.89 -51.67 19.41
CA SER A 1241 -16.10 -52.26 18.77
C SER A 1241 -17.24 -51.26 18.52
N ARG A 1242 -18.00 -51.50 17.44
CA ARG A 1242 -19.30 -50.86 17.19
C ARG A 1242 -20.35 -51.38 18.19
N LYS A 1243 -21.26 -50.53 18.67
CA LYS A 1243 -22.71 -50.82 18.66
C LYS A 1243 -23.61 -49.62 18.96
N ARG A 1244 -24.63 -49.43 18.12
CA ARG A 1244 -25.88 -48.71 18.43
C ARG A 1244 -26.49 -49.23 19.74
N ALA A 1245 -27.06 -48.34 20.56
CA ALA A 1245 -28.53 -48.22 20.66
C ALA A 1245 -28.98 -47.10 21.62
N ARG A 1246 -29.83 -46.21 21.09
CA ARG A 1246 -30.96 -45.51 21.76
C ARG A 1246 -30.81 -45.19 23.26
N ARG A 1247 -30.77 -43.89 23.57
CA ARG A 1247 -32.03 -43.18 23.78
C ARG A 1247 -31.95 -41.75 23.28
#